data_AF-A0A8H6QF07-F1
#
_entry.id   AF-A0A8H6QF07-F1
#
_cell.length_a   1.000
_cell.length_b   1.000
_cell.length_c   1.000
_cell.angle_alpha   90.00
_cell.angle_beta   90.00
_cell.angle_gamma   90.00
#
_symmetry.space_group_name_H-M   'P 1'
#
loop_
_entity.id
_entity.type
_entity.pdbx_description
1 polymer ?
#
loop_
_entity_poly.entity_id
_entity_poly.type
_entity_poly.pdbx_seq_one_letter_code
_entity_poly.pdbx_strand_id
1 'polypeptide(L)'
;MATPTPTIDEIKASIDAALDNLQSSLRELNREIWSNPETAYQEHKAHDTICAFLEAQGCTVTRHAYGLDTSFEATCGSGGRLINFNAEYDALPGIGHACGHNLITTSSVAAFLALSALLKKYGIPGRTQLLGTPAEENGGGKAKLIENGAYKGVDISLMAHAGPKKLFPGVDSDGVGGVLMNARKELHCEFTGKSAHAGGNPWDGVNALDALVSAYNNVSVLRQQMQPDERVHVAFTETPTVANVIPERTKAFWQVRSPTLKGLNRLMGRVRNCIEAGALSSGCQVDIVECQLYTDIKINDTLCERYQTHMARYGRNITKSHDKVMAGSSDIGNVSYLVPTLHSMFGIADQEGLFLHHQTFATAAGTDTAHEEAVIVGKSLAMTGWEMLTDEGLFEIAKKQAGDSIHVGTERPSLEKCTCRRRKVKCGEERPDCKRCSNLRLNCEWGIPVKWGSKATAAVRRLQPAQPRDSLSPVTSSPGIAASYSTTLTTLWHPSPAASSQTAWSFLPPYPLATTPLYPSLSVSDLACSNSLVLAEHDQKYFQYFPSSSVVFYYMKAWQWSTFCYLYQGPAASNKVIMRMILALSASDMHRSQLVVRSPGRPTAEDHARYQYGLAVKEFRQMLETPNREVSQAELEMILAAMFLMVTYEWQFGHCSRYLQLHLQGVRSLLESHPQLFQIKDATDVLLSVDAEQPEEPPRVSFIPEQFLLWMLYIDVNSRSVGLTGSLYDYVLQSGNPALHPDRLHRCARLWGRCFWGNQYPDQEVSDDMENYRGLELLHEGMCLRHKTWQVLVDQTGSKDAKSLFNEMMAIREKYSDLFITAKFAGATSTRRTLNTINMAVTTFYAQVLFHRRILYSTVPATTLHRQALTNIVEICQKQYIADHRLLRRLYWPMLMAVIETDDLVARDWLRQRLHELREYHSEYSWANEIADEVLARQELSEQPVGLAEVLRRHLYEQSSVS
;
A
#
# COMPACT_ATOMS: atom_id res chain seq x y z
N MET A 1 -16.13 42.47 52.31
CA MET A 1 -16.21 41.00 52.46
C MET A 1 -15.83 40.41 51.12
N ALA A 2 -14.90 39.46 51.06
CA ALA A 2 -14.63 38.77 49.81
C ALA A 2 -15.83 37.90 49.45
N THR A 3 -16.36 38.04 48.23
CA THR A 3 -17.30 37.06 47.69
C THR A 3 -16.59 35.70 47.65
N PRO A 4 -17.20 34.61 48.16
CA PRO A 4 -16.57 33.30 48.12
C PRO A 4 -16.30 32.91 46.67
N THR A 5 -15.10 32.40 46.39
CA THR A 5 -14.76 31.88 45.06
C THR A 5 -15.73 30.76 44.72
N PRO A 6 -16.46 30.83 43.59
CA PRO A 6 -17.44 29.81 43.22
C PRO A 6 -16.74 28.47 43.03
N THR A 7 -17.39 27.41 43.52
CA THR A 7 -16.97 26.03 43.29
C THR A 7 -17.09 25.67 41.81
N ILE A 8 -16.29 24.71 41.36
CA ILE A 8 -16.30 24.26 39.96
C ILE A 8 -17.65 23.67 39.52
N ASP A 9 -18.46 23.17 40.47
CA ASP A 9 -19.83 22.71 40.22
C ASP A 9 -20.82 23.87 40.02
N GLU A 10 -20.69 24.97 40.78
CA GLU A 10 -21.44 26.21 40.54
C GLU A 10 -21.07 26.86 39.20
N ILE A 11 -19.80 26.76 38.80
CA ILE A 11 -19.31 27.18 37.48
C ILE A 11 -19.95 26.31 36.39
N LYS A 12 -19.92 24.98 36.51
CA LYS A 12 -20.57 24.05 35.58
C LYS A 12 -22.06 24.38 35.41
N ALA A 13 -22.80 24.54 36.51
CA ALA A 13 -24.21 24.90 36.49
C ALA A 13 -24.47 26.27 35.83
N SER A 14 -23.54 27.22 35.99
CA SER A 14 -23.63 28.54 35.36
C SER A 14 -23.36 28.50 33.85
N ILE A 15 -22.42 27.67 33.40
CA ILE A 15 -22.15 27.40 31.98
C ILE A 15 -23.36 26.71 31.34
N ASP A 16 -23.90 25.68 32.00
CA ASP A 16 -25.08 24.94 31.51
C ASP A 16 -26.26 25.91 31.30
N ALA A 17 -26.65 26.67 32.33
CA ALA A 17 -27.74 27.64 32.23
C ALA A 17 -27.50 28.77 31.20
N ALA A 18 -26.24 29.15 30.94
CA ALA A 18 -25.91 30.16 29.93
C ALA A 18 -26.11 29.63 28.49
N LEU A 19 -25.80 28.35 28.24
CA LEU A 19 -25.90 27.74 26.91
C LEU A 19 -27.25 27.07 26.64
N ASP A 20 -28.00 26.67 27.67
CA ASP A 20 -29.32 26.03 27.50
C ASP A 20 -30.32 26.94 26.78
N ASN A 21 -30.25 28.26 27.01
CA ASN A 21 -31.04 29.26 26.29
C ASN A 21 -30.58 29.50 24.83
N LEU A 22 -29.43 28.95 24.42
CA LEU A 22 -28.79 29.17 23.12
C LEU A 22 -28.73 27.91 22.25
N GLN A 23 -29.13 26.74 22.75
CA GLN A 23 -28.98 25.46 22.03
C GLN A 23 -29.57 25.49 20.62
N SER A 24 -30.81 25.99 20.45
CA SER A 24 -31.45 26.07 19.12
C SER A 24 -30.70 27.00 18.16
N SER A 25 -30.19 28.12 18.66
CA SER A 25 -29.49 29.12 17.84
C SER A 25 -28.08 28.66 17.47
N LEU A 26 -27.39 27.94 18.37
CA LEU A 26 -26.11 27.28 18.10
C LEU A 26 -26.28 26.11 17.11
N ARG A 27 -27.41 25.39 17.15
CA ARG A 27 -27.73 24.32 16.20
C ARG A 27 -27.95 24.87 14.79
N GLU A 28 -28.70 25.96 14.66
CA GLU A 28 -28.89 26.59 13.34
C GLU A 28 -27.58 27.22 12.81
N LEU A 29 -26.76 27.85 13.67
CA LEU A 29 -25.40 28.30 13.30
C LEU A 29 -24.56 27.15 12.73
N ASN A 30 -24.52 26.00 13.42
CA ASN A 30 -23.77 24.83 12.97
C ASN A 30 -24.29 24.34 11.60
N ARG A 31 -25.61 24.32 11.43
CA ARG A 31 -26.30 23.85 10.23
C ARG A 31 -26.12 24.77 9.03
N GLU A 32 -26.15 26.10 9.22
CA GLU A 32 -25.89 27.05 8.14
C GLU A 32 -24.46 26.91 7.60
N ILE A 33 -23.47 26.85 8.49
CA ILE A 33 -22.07 26.62 8.13
C ILE A 33 -21.95 25.27 7.40
N TRP A 34 -22.44 24.19 8.02
CA TRP A 34 -22.35 22.84 7.48
C TRP A 34 -22.96 22.70 6.07
N SER A 35 -24.10 23.36 5.82
CA SER A 35 -24.82 23.32 4.54
C SER A 35 -24.29 24.29 3.48
N ASN A 36 -23.40 25.23 3.85
CA ASN A 36 -22.74 26.17 2.95
C ASN A 36 -21.20 26.03 3.02
N PRO A 37 -20.63 24.87 2.66
CA PRO A 37 -19.19 24.66 2.75
C PRO A 37 -18.42 25.57 1.78
N GLU A 38 -17.49 26.35 2.33
CA GLU A 38 -16.63 27.28 1.61
C GLU A 38 -15.16 26.94 1.85
N THR A 39 -14.34 26.97 0.80
CA THR A 39 -12.92 26.56 0.87
C THR A 39 -12.01 27.63 1.48
N ALA A 40 -10.80 27.24 1.87
CA ALA A 40 -9.73 28.12 2.35
C ALA A 40 -9.66 29.50 1.66
N TYR A 41 -9.72 30.58 2.46
CA TYR A 41 -9.78 32.01 2.08
C TYR A 41 -11.03 32.44 1.29
N GLN A 42 -12.06 31.62 1.18
CA GLN A 42 -13.35 31.94 0.53
C GLN A 42 -14.54 31.77 1.49
N GLU A 43 -14.29 31.64 2.78
CA GLU A 43 -15.25 31.36 3.86
C GLU A 43 -16.12 32.57 4.25
N HIS A 44 -16.60 33.32 3.25
CA HIS A 44 -17.31 34.59 3.46
C HIS A 44 -18.68 34.40 4.13
N LYS A 45 -19.50 33.43 3.72
CA LYS A 45 -20.77 33.14 4.39
C LYS A 45 -20.53 32.61 5.79
N ALA A 46 -19.58 31.69 5.97
CA ALA A 46 -19.29 31.15 7.29
C ALA A 46 -18.83 32.26 8.25
N HIS A 47 -17.90 33.11 7.83
CA HIS A 47 -17.49 34.33 8.53
C HIS A 47 -18.70 35.21 8.88
N ASP A 48 -19.55 35.54 7.90
CA ASP A 48 -20.63 36.50 8.09
C ASP A 48 -21.76 35.97 8.99
N THR A 49 -22.12 34.68 8.87
CA THR A 49 -23.08 34.00 9.75
C THR A 49 -22.55 33.95 11.18
N ILE A 50 -21.28 33.58 11.41
CA ILE A 50 -20.70 33.55 12.76
C ILE A 50 -20.67 34.96 13.38
N CYS A 51 -20.23 35.97 12.62
CA CYS A 51 -20.17 37.34 13.12
C CYS A 51 -21.57 37.89 13.43
N ALA A 52 -22.55 37.66 12.56
CA ALA A 52 -23.94 38.09 12.78
C ALA A 52 -24.56 37.41 14.01
N PHE A 53 -24.28 36.12 14.20
CA PHE A 53 -24.71 35.38 15.39
C PHE A 53 -24.11 35.98 16.67
N LEU A 54 -22.81 36.26 16.70
CA LEU A 54 -22.12 36.85 17.86
C LEU A 54 -22.61 38.27 18.17
N GLU A 55 -22.81 39.09 17.14
CA GLU A 55 -23.41 40.44 17.24
C GLU A 55 -24.83 40.36 17.83
N ALA A 56 -25.65 39.39 17.41
CA ALA A 56 -26.98 39.14 17.98
C ALA A 56 -26.96 38.69 19.45
N GLN A 57 -25.86 38.07 19.93
CA GLN A 57 -25.63 37.81 21.36
C GLN A 57 -25.06 39.03 22.13
N GLY A 58 -24.95 40.19 21.49
CA GLY A 58 -24.41 41.42 22.09
C GLY A 58 -22.90 41.37 22.29
N CYS A 59 -22.16 40.60 21.49
CA CYS A 59 -20.71 40.60 21.49
C CYS A 59 -20.18 41.72 20.57
N THR A 60 -19.06 42.33 20.94
CA THR A 60 -18.33 43.25 20.05
C THR A 60 -17.45 42.42 19.12
N VAL A 61 -17.72 42.50 17.82
CA VAL A 61 -17.02 41.73 16.77
C VAL A 61 -16.27 42.68 15.84
N THR A 62 -14.97 42.44 15.68
CA THR A 62 -14.14 43.01 14.61
C THR A 62 -14.18 42.05 13.42
N ARG A 63 -15.02 42.32 12.43
CA ARG A 63 -15.05 41.60 11.14
C ARG A 63 -13.79 41.90 10.32
N HIS A 64 -13.38 40.97 9.45
CA HIS A 64 -12.18 41.10 8.59
C HIS A 64 -10.92 41.48 9.38
N ALA A 65 -10.76 40.87 10.56
CA ALA A 65 -9.71 41.20 11.50
C ALA A 65 -8.31 40.93 10.91
N TYR A 66 -7.29 41.57 11.49
CA TYR A 66 -5.88 41.26 11.22
C TYR A 66 -5.48 41.17 9.72
N GLY A 67 -6.20 41.87 8.83
CA GLY A 67 -5.90 41.90 7.40
C GLY A 67 -6.20 40.60 6.63
N LEU A 68 -7.12 39.77 7.12
CA LEU A 68 -7.66 38.62 6.38
C LEU A 68 -9.18 38.76 6.20
N ASP A 69 -9.62 38.73 4.94
CA ASP A 69 -11.01 39.01 4.51
C ASP A 69 -12.06 38.06 5.11
N THR A 70 -11.67 36.89 5.59
CA THR A 70 -12.56 35.89 6.19
C THR A 70 -12.24 35.59 7.65
N SER A 71 -11.40 36.39 8.32
CA SER A 71 -11.13 36.25 9.76
C SER A 71 -11.88 37.28 10.60
N PHE A 72 -12.15 36.97 11.87
CA PHE A 72 -12.81 37.89 12.78
C PHE A 72 -12.22 37.78 14.20
N GLU A 73 -12.49 38.77 15.03
CA GLU A 73 -12.20 38.74 16.46
C GLU A 73 -13.43 39.16 17.25
N ALA A 74 -13.81 38.40 18.27
CA ALA A 74 -14.74 38.85 19.30
C ALA A 74 -14.06 38.83 20.66
N THR A 75 -14.30 39.85 21.50
CA THR A 75 -13.69 39.94 22.84
C THR A 75 -14.73 40.24 23.92
N CYS A 76 -14.46 39.77 25.15
CA CYS A 76 -15.27 40.07 26.32
C CYS A 76 -14.42 40.06 27.60
N GLY A 77 -14.84 40.82 28.61
CA GLY A 77 -14.13 40.95 29.90
C GLY A 77 -13.14 42.10 29.93
N SER A 78 -12.47 42.29 31.07
CA SER A 78 -11.50 43.37 31.28
C SER A 78 -10.50 43.01 32.39
N GLY A 79 -9.28 43.54 32.28
CA GLY A 79 -8.17 43.18 33.18
C GLY A 79 -7.75 41.72 33.05
N GLY A 80 -6.80 41.30 33.89
CA GLY A 80 -6.35 39.91 33.99
C GLY A 80 -5.83 39.30 32.68
N ARG A 81 -5.73 37.96 32.70
CA ARG A 81 -5.27 37.12 31.59
C ARG A 81 -6.25 37.10 30.41
N LEU A 82 -5.76 36.75 29.24
CA LEU A 82 -6.55 36.51 28.03
C LEU A 82 -6.57 35.03 27.66
N ILE A 83 -7.76 34.43 27.67
CA ILE A 83 -8.02 33.09 27.12
C ILE A 83 -8.53 33.24 25.69
N ASN A 84 -7.87 32.61 24.72
CA ASN A 84 -8.29 32.59 23.32
C ASN A 84 -8.94 31.24 22.95
N PHE A 85 -10.03 31.29 22.18
CA PHE A 85 -10.64 30.14 21.52
C PHE A 85 -10.53 30.31 20.00
N ASN A 86 -10.15 29.26 19.29
CA ASN A 86 -9.94 29.31 17.83
C ASN A 86 -11.14 28.65 17.12
N ALA A 87 -11.78 29.37 16.21
CA ALA A 87 -12.90 28.86 15.39
C ALA A 87 -12.44 28.65 13.95
N GLU A 88 -12.35 27.39 13.52
CA GLU A 88 -12.08 26.99 12.13
C GLU A 88 -13.40 26.75 11.41
N TYR A 89 -13.50 27.15 10.14
CA TYR A 89 -14.75 27.06 9.37
C TYR A 89 -14.52 26.98 7.85
N ASP A 90 -13.31 26.65 7.40
CA ASP A 90 -13.08 26.25 6.02
C ASP A 90 -13.53 24.80 5.76
N ALA A 91 -13.79 24.51 4.49
CA ALA A 91 -14.24 23.22 3.98
C ALA A 91 -13.29 22.68 2.90
N LEU A 92 -13.41 21.39 2.62
CA LEU A 92 -12.61 20.70 1.62
C LEU A 92 -13.29 20.74 0.23
N PRO A 93 -12.54 20.99 -0.85
CA PRO A 93 -13.07 21.01 -2.21
C PRO A 93 -13.84 19.74 -2.57
N GLY A 94 -15.10 19.89 -2.98
CA GLY A 94 -15.94 18.81 -3.47
C GLY A 94 -16.53 17.85 -2.43
N ILE A 95 -16.11 17.92 -1.15
CA ILE A 95 -16.59 17.01 -0.08
C ILE A 95 -17.12 17.70 1.19
N GLY A 96 -17.13 19.04 1.21
CA GLY A 96 -17.71 19.83 2.31
C GLY A 96 -16.86 19.81 3.58
N HIS A 97 -17.49 19.93 4.75
CA HIS A 97 -16.81 19.89 6.06
C HIS A 97 -16.40 18.47 6.47
N ALA A 98 -15.68 17.75 5.60
CA ALA A 98 -15.19 16.39 5.85
C ALA A 98 -14.07 16.32 6.92
N CYS A 99 -13.61 17.46 7.43
CA CYS A 99 -12.76 17.57 8.63
C CYS A 99 -13.52 18.06 9.88
N GLY A 100 -14.81 18.43 9.74
CA GLY A 100 -15.67 18.81 10.87
C GLY A 100 -15.49 20.22 11.41
N HIS A 101 -14.93 21.15 10.64
CA HIS A 101 -14.65 22.53 11.09
C HIS A 101 -15.91 23.26 11.58
N ASN A 102 -17.09 22.99 11.01
CA ASN A 102 -18.37 23.47 11.55
C ASN A 102 -18.57 23.14 13.05
N LEU A 103 -18.09 21.99 13.53
CA LEU A 103 -18.11 21.58 14.94
C LEU A 103 -17.00 22.22 15.77
N ILE A 104 -15.82 22.47 15.17
CA ILE A 104 -14.73 23.22 15.81
C ILE A 104 -15.21 24.62 16.15
N THR A 105 -15.76 25.34 15.16
CA THR A 105 -16.46 26.61 15.37
C THR A 105 -17.53 26.51 16.44
N THR A 106 -18.40 25.49 16.39
CA THR A 106 -19.48 25.31 17.38
C THR A 106 -18.93 25.23 18.81
N SER A 107 -17.89 24.41 19.02
CA SER A 107 -17.28 24.22 20.34
C SER A 107 -16.60 25.49 20.86
N SER A 108 -15.87 26.22 20.00
CA SER A 108 -15.19 27.46 20.36
C SER A 108 -16.14 28.62 20.59
N VAL A 109 -17.21 28.75 19.80
CA VAL A 109 -18.28 29.74 20.01
C VAL A 109 -19.00 29.47 21.35
N ALA A 110 -19.38 28.21 21.61
CA ALA A 110 -19.99 27.83 22.89
C ALA A 110 -19.05 28.10 24.08
N ALA A 111 -17.76 27.81 23.96
CA ALA A 111 -16.77 28.07 24.99
C ALA A 111 -16.59 29.57 25.28
N PHE A 112 -16.48 30.39 24.23
CA PHE A 112 -16.37 31.83 24.33
C PHE A 112 -17.59 32.47 24.98
N LEU A 113 -18.80 32.08 24.57
CA LEU A 113 -20.05 32.60 25.13
C LEU A 113 -20.23 32.19 26.60
N ALA A 114 -19.94 30.93 26.94
CA ALA A 114 -20.00 30.46 28.31
C ALA A 114 -19.00 31.20 29.23
N LEU A 115 -17.73 31.34 28.81
CA LEU A 115 -16.73 32.07 29.60
C LEU A 115 -17.06 33.56 29.70
N SER A 116 -17.62 34.16 28.64
CA SER A 116 -18.14 35.54 28.66
C SER A 116 -19.28 35.72 29.66
N ALA A 117 -20.19 34.76 29.76
CA ALA A 117 -21.28 34.78 30.73
C ALA A 117 -20.76 34.65 32.17
N LEU A 118 -19.75 33.79 32.41
CA LEU A 118 -19.10 33.67 33.72
C LEU A 118 -18.41 34.98 34.14
N LEU A 119 -17.63 35.60 33.24
CA LEU A 119 -16.97 36.89 33.49
C LEU A 119 -17.98 37.98 33.87
N LYS A 120 -19.11 38.08 33.13
CA LYS A 120 -20.21 39.01 33.43
C LYS A 120 -20.91 38.70 34.76
N LYS A 121 -21.13 37.41 35.08
CA LYS A 121 -21.85 36.97 36.28
C LYS A 121 -21.05 37.15 37.58
N TYR A 122 -19.76 36.84 37.56
CA TYR A 122 -18.90 36.84 38.75
C TYR A 122 -18.03 38.10 38.89
N GLY A 123 -17.91 38.92 37.85
CA GLY A 123 -17.22 40.21 37.91
C GLY A 123 -15.71 40.12 38.16
N ILE A 124 -15.08 38.98 37.81
CA ILE A 124 -13.65 38.76 38.04
C ILE A 124 -12.77 39.45 36.98
N PRO A 125 -11.53 39.85 37.30
CA PRO A 125 -10.58 40.31 36.30
C PRO A 125 -10.18 39.18 35.35
N GLY A 126 -10.38 39.39 34.04
CA GLY A 126 -10.09 38.39 33.02
C GLY A 126 -10.71 38.78 31.68
N ARG A 127 -10.12 38.28 30.60
CA ARG A 127 -10.56 38.50 29.22
C ARG A 127 -10.69 37.15 28.49
N THR A 128 -11.63 37.11 27.56
CA THR A 128 -11.83 36.01 26.62
C THR A 128 -11.87 36.57 25.20
N GLN A 129 -11.26 35.85 24.25
CA GLN A 129 -11.21 36.16 22.83
C GLN A 129 -11.70 34.92 22.05
N LEU A 130 -12.54 35.15 21.06
CA LEU A 130 -12.83 34.18 20.01
C LEU A 130 -12.21 34.70 18.73
N LEU A 131 -11.25 33.95 18.19
CA LEU A 131 -10.56 34.27 16.96
C LEU A 131 -11.09 33.36 15.85
N GLY A 132 -11.64 33.97 14.80
CA GLY A 132 -11.96 33.26 13.58
C GLY A 132 -10.69 32.96 12.80
N THR A 133 -10.37 31.69 12.61
CA THR A 133 -9.14 31.21 11.99
C THR A 133 -9.44 30.50 10.67
N PRO A 134 -9.54 31.23 9.54
CA PRO A 134 -9.83 30.66 8.22
C PRO A 134 -8.66 29.83 7.69
N ALA A 135 -8.89 29.11 6.59
CA ALA A 135 -7.86 28.49 5.75
C ALA A 135 -6.86 27.57 6.49
N GLU A 136 -7.35 26.72 7.39
CA GLU A 136 -6.55 25.70 8.08
C GLU A 136 -6.03 24.65 7.09
N GLU A 137 -6.88 24.17 6.16
CA GLU A 137 -6.59 22.98 5.35
C GLU A 137 -5.39 23.18 4.39
N ASN A 138 -5.40 24.32 3.68
CA ASN A 138 -4.42 24.63 2.62
C ASN A 138 -4.07 26.13 2.55
N GLY A 139 -4.01 26.82 3.68
CA GLY A 139 -3.64 28.25 3.72
C GLY A 139 -2.78 28.71 4.89
N GLY A 140 -2.75 27.97 6.01
CA GLY A 140 -2.05 28.35 7.24
C GLY A 140 -2.56 29.66 7.82
N GLY A 141 -3.88 29.84 7.93
CA GLY A 141 -4.47 31.09 8.40
C GLY A 141 -4.00 31.52 9.79
N LYS A 142 -3.78 30.59 10.74
CA LYS A 142 -3.22 30.92 12.06
C LYS A 142 -1.80 31.41 11.97
N ALA A 143 -1.00 30.91 11.03
CA ALA A 143 0.35 31.44 10.78
C ALA A 143 0.31 32.91 10.32
N LYS A 144 -0.62 33.27 9.42
CA LYS A 144 -0.81 34.68 9.01
C LYS A 144 -1.38 35.55 10.13
N LEU A 145 -2.32 35.03 10.92
CA LEU A 145 -2.87 35.72 12.10
C LEU A 145 -1.78 35.97 13.17
N ILE A 146 -0.86 35.03 13.37
CA ILE A 146 0.34 35.21 14.20
C ILE A 146 1.21 36.35 13.66
N GLU A 147 1.52 36.37 12.36
CA GLU A 147 2.33 37.42 11.73
C GLU A 147 1.71 38.82 11.88
N ASN A 148 0.38 38.90 11.70
CA ASN A 148 -0.40 40.13 11.83
C ASN A 148 -0.73 40.48 13.30
N GLY A 149 -0.42 39.60 14.25
CA GLY A 149 -0.38 39.86 15.68
C GLY A 149 -1.64 39.50 16.48
N ALA A 150 -2.52 38.66 15.96
CA ALA A 150 -3.77 38.26 16.61
C ALA A 150 -3.58 37.61 18.00
N TYR A 151 -2.48 36.88 18.16
CA TYR A 151 -2.14 36.19 19.42
C TYR A 151 -1.31 37.06 20.39
N LYS A 152 -1.13 38.36 20.13
CA LYS A 152 -0.34 39.23 21.01
C LYS A 152 -1.07 39.49 22.33
N GLY A 153 -0.47 39.03 23.43
CA GLY A 153 -1.04 39.19 24.77
C GLY A 153 -2.16 38.19 25.08
N VAL A 154 -2.26 37.11 24.31
CA VAL A 154 -2.95 35.87 24.69
C VAL A 154 -2.10 35.14 25.72
N ASP A 155 -2.71 34.67 26.80
CA ASP A 155 -2.04 33.93 27.87
C ASP A 155 -2.22 32.41 27.74
N ILE A 156 -3.37 31.96 27.23
CA ILE A 156 -3.70 30.54 26.93
C ILE A 156 -4.52 30.49 25.64
N SER A 157 -4.28 29.49 24.79
CA SER A 157 -5.08 29.22 23.58
C SER A 157 -5.74 27.85 23.66
N LEU A 158 -7.03 27.74 23.34
CA LEU A 158 -7.82 26.51 23.45
C LEU A 158 -8.51 26.19 22.12
N MET A 159 -8.49 24.92 21.73
CA MET A 159 -9.21 24.40 20.55
C MET A 159 -9.49 22.91 20.73
N ALA A 160 -10.59 22.43 20.14
CA ALA A 160 -10.94 21.02 20.09
C ALA A 160 -11.42 20.63 18.69
N HIS A 161 -10.85 19.56 18.14
CA HIS A 161 -11.10 19.10 16.78
C HIS A 161 -12.05 17.89 16.77
N ALA A 162 -13.06 17.89 15.90
CA ALA A 162 -13.95 16.73 15.75
C ALA A 162 -13.20 15.55 15.11
N GLY A 163 -13.48 14.31 15.52
CA GLY A 163 -12.85 13.11 15.00
C GLY A 163 -13.76 11.88 15.07
N PRO A 164 -13.37 10.76 14.42
CA PRO A 164 -14.06 9.49 14.60
C PRO A 164 -13.91 9.01 16.04
N LYS A 165 -14.94 8.37 16.61
CA LYS A 165 -14.93 7.94 18.01
C LYS A 165 -13.79 6.98 18.33
N LYS A 166 -13.51 6.03 17.43
CA LYS A 166 -12.37 5.11 17.51
C LYS A 166 -11.10 5.74 16.91
N LEU A 167 -10.61 6.81 17.55
CA LEU A 167 -9.46 7.60 17.04
C LEU A 167 -8.15 6.80 17.00
N PHE A 168 -7.95 5.87 17.95
CA PHE A 168 -6.80 4.99 18.02
C PHE A 168 -7.23 3.52 18.15
N PRO A 169 -6.73 2.58 17.32
CA PRO A 169 -7.07 1.16 17.44
C PRO A 169 -6.71 0.58 18.81
N GLY A 170 -7.68 -0.08 19.45
CA GLY A 170 -7.51 -0.70 20.77
C GLY A 170 -7.63 0.26 21.96
N VAL A 171 -7.94 1.54 21.74
CA VAL A 171 -8.20 2.51 22.81
C VAL A 171 -9.70 2.78 22.88
N ASP A 172 -10.34 2.42 23.99
CA ASP A 172 -11.74 2.71 24.26
C ASP A 172 -11.88 4.06 24.98
N SER A 173 -12.20 5.10 24.22
CA SER A 173 -12.26 6.48 24.69
C SER A 173 -13.12 7.33 23.76
N ASP A 174 -13.89 8.28 24.31
CA ASP A 174 -14.70 9.24 23.55
C ASP A 174 -13.86 10.35 22.90
N GLY A 175 -12.54 10.39 23.15
CA GLY A 175 -11.64 11.42 22.62
C GLY A 175 -10.31 11.49 23.38
N VAL A 176 -9.50 12.51 23.10
CA VAL A 176 -8.16 12.68 23.66
C VAL A 176 -7.84 14.15 23.93
N GLY A 177 -7.22 14.46 25.07
CA GLY A 177 -6.89 15.83 25.47
C GLY A 177 -5.72 16.45 24.68
N GLY A 178 -4.71 15.65 24.32
CA GLY A 178 -3.55 16.11 23.54
C GLY A 178 -3.10 15.09 22.49
N VAL A 179 -2.98 15.54 21.24
CA VAL A 179 -2.48 14.74 20.10
C VAL A 179 -1.19 15.32 19.52
N LEU A 180 -0.27 14.44 19.15
CA LEU A 180 0.89 14.83 18.33
C LEU A 180 0.52 14.77 16.85
N MET A 181 0.91 15.80 16.10
CA MET A 181 0.73 15.90 14.65
C MET A 181 2.06 16.21 13.96
N ASN A 182 2.19 15.86 12.68
CA ASN A 182 3.41 16.12 11.92
C ASN A 182 3.59 17.60 11.63
N ALA A 183 4.82 18.09 11.75
CA ALA A 183 5.23 19.33 11.11
C ALA A 183 5.24 19.14 9.58
N ARG A 184 4.67 20.09 8.83
CA ARG A 184 4.57 20.12 7.35
C ARG A 184 5.16 21.44 6.84
N LYS A 185 5.91 21.38 5.75
CA LYS A 185 6.26 22.58 4.95
C LYS A 185 6.29 22.25 3.46
N GLU A 186 6.06 23.29 2.66
CA GLU A 186 5.86 23.20 1.23
C GLU A 186 6.88 24.01 0.44
N LEU A 187 7.22 23.52 -0.75
CA LEU A 187 8.17 24.13 -1.69
C LEU A 187 7.53 24.14 -3.07
N HIS A 188 7.24 25.33 -3.61
CA HIS A 188 6.94 25.49 -5.03
C HIS A 188 8.26 25.78 -5.75
N CYS A 189 8.60 24.95 -6.71
CA CYS A 189 9.84 25.03 -7.47
C CYS A 189 9.51 25.32 -8.93
N GLU A 190 10.11 26.36 -9.49
CA GLU A 190 10.06 26.67 -10.92
C GLU A 190 11.47 26.52 -11.50
N PHE A 191 11.64 25.61 -12.47
CA PHE A 191 12.90 25.44 -13.19
C PHE A 191 12.85 26.24 -14.49
N THR A 192 13.89 27.04 -14.75
CA THR A 192 14.03 27.84 -15.97
C THR A 192 15.28 27.43 -16.74
N GLY A 193 15.08 27.01 -17.99
CA GLY A 193 16.10 26.60 -18.94
C GLY A 193 16.07 27.47 -20.19
N LYS A 194 16.13 26.84 -21.38
CA LYS A 194 16.14 27.53 -22.67
C LYS A 194 15.62 26.60 -23.77
N SER A 195 14.66 27.08 -24.56
CA SER A 195 14.08 26.29 -25.64
C SER A 195 15.01 26.12 -26.86
N ALA A 196 14.88 24.97 -27.52
CA ALA A 196 15.53 24.61 -28.78
C ALA A 196 14.76 23.50 -29.50
N HIS A 197 15.02 23.25 -30.79
CA HIS A 197 14.37 22.17 -31.52
C HIS A 197 15.03 20.83 -31.17
N ALA A 198 14.31 19.92 -30.49
CA ALA A 198 14.90 18.74 -29.85
C ALA A 198 15.61 17.80 -30.83
N GLY A 199 15.10 17.65 -32.05
CA GLY A 199 15.74 16.86 -33.11
C GLY A 199 16.68 17.65 -34.04
N GLY A 200 16.78 18.97 -33.88
CA GLY A 200 17.46 19.86 -34.83
C GLY A 200 18.72 20.51 -34.27
N ASN A 201 18.63 21.07 -33.07
CA ASN A 201 19.75 21.72 -32.39
C ASN A 201 19.69 21.56 -30.85
N PRO A 202 19.59 20.33 -30.31
CA PRO A 202 19.42 20.11 -28.87
C PRO A 202 20.56 20.70 -28.01
N TRP A 203 21.77 20.81 -28.55
CA TRP A 203 22.94 21.42 -27.89
C TRP A 203 22.80 22.93 -27.62
N ASP A 204 21.84 23.62 -28.27
CA ASP A 204 21.57 25.03 -28.00
C ASP A 204 20.55 25.22 -26.87
N GLY A 205 19.88 24.16 -26.42
CA GLY A 205 18.85 24.19 -25.38
C GLY A 205 19.37 23.89 -23.97
N VAL A 206 18.55 24.18 -22.97
CA VAL A 206 18.78 23.85 -21.56
C VAL A 206 17.46 23.30 -21.02
N ASN A 207 17.43 22.02 -20.64
CA ASN A 207 16.18 21.28 -20.46
C ASN A 207 15.63 21.35 -19.02
N ALA A 208 14.55 22.13 -18.84
CA ALA A 208 13.87 22.28 -17.55
C ALA A 208 13.10 21.01 -17.11
N LEU A 209 12.77 20.09 -18.02
CA LEU A 209 12.21 18.78 -17.63
C LEU A 209 13.30 17.87 -17.06
N ASP A 210 14.49 17.84 -17.67
CA ASP A 210 15.62 17.06 -17.14
C ASP A 210 16.03 17.57 -15.75
N ALA A 211 15.92 18.88 -15.50
CA ALA A 211 16.14 19.48 -14.19
C ALA A 211 15.17 18.92 -13.13
N LEU A 212 13.88 18.91 -13.45
CA LEU A 212 12.81 18.42 -12.58
C LEU A 212 12.89 16.90 -12.36
N VAL A 213 13.15 16.12 -13.40
CA VAL A 213 13.34 14.67 -13.31
C VAL A 213 14.60 14.32 -12.51
N SER A 214 15.68 15.09 -12.67
CA SER A 214 16.89 14.94 -11.85
C SER A 214 16.61 15.25 -10.37
N ALA A 215 15.88 16.34 -10.09
CA ALA A 215 15.43 16.67 -8.73
C ALA A 215 14.56 15.54 -8.12
N TYR A 216 13.65 14.96 -8.91
CA TYR A 216 12.86 13.79 -8.52
C TYR A 216 13.72 12.58 -8.18
N ASN A 217 14.68 12.23 -9.03
CA ASN A 217 15.58 11.11 -8.80
C ASN A 217 16.46 11.34 -7.56
N ASN A 218 16.97 12.56 -7.37
CA ASN A 218 17.72 12.97 -6.18
C ASN A 218 16.91 12.80 -4.90
N VAL A 219 15.63 13.23 -4.88
CA VAL A 219 14.74 13.02 -3.73
C VAL A 219 14.33 11.55 -3.59
N SER A 220 14.21 10.79 -4.68
CA SER A 220 13.93 9.36 -4.65
C SER A 220 15.03 8.57 -3.92
N VAL A 221 16.31 8.83 -4.23
CA VAL A 221 17.43 8.21 -3.50
C VAL A 221 17.62 8.77 -2.08
N LEU A 222 17.23 10.03 -1.84
CA LEU A 222 17.20 10.61 -0.49
C LEU A 222 16.28 9.82 0.47
N ARG A 223 15.18 9.24 -0.03
CA ARG A 223 14.21 8.47 0.78
C ARG A 223 14.81 7.29 1.52
N GLN A 224 15.83 6.62 0.98
CA GLN A 224 16.54 5.55 1.69
C GLN A 224 17.20 6.06 2.98
N GLN A 225 17.59 7.34 3.00
CA GLN A 225 18.35 7.98 4.06
C GLN A 225 17.51 8.97 4.89
N MET A 226 16.18 8.91 4.78
CA MET A 226 15.23 9.63 5.64
C MET A 226 14.94 8.81 6.91
N GLN A 227 14.41 9.46 7.95
CA GLN A 227 13.90 8.73 9.11
C GLN A 227 12.62 7.94 8.75
N PRO A 228 12.30 6.81 9.42
CA PRO A 228 11.13 5.99 9.10
C PRO A 228 9.77 6.71 9.21
N ASP A 229 9.73 7.84 9.90
CA ASP A 229 8.58 8.71 10.18
C ASP A 229 8.56 10.00 9.32
N GLU A 230 9.66 10.33 8.62
CA GLU A 230 9.78 11.46 7.70
C GLU A 230 9.13 11.14 6.32
N ARG A 231 8.49 12.11 5.67
CA ARG A 231 7.86 11.93 4.34
C ARG A 231 8.15 13.08 3.39
N VAL A 232 8.29 12.77 2.09
CA VAL A 232 8.44 13.76 1.01
C VAL A 232 7.62 13.34 -0.19
N HIS A 233 6.65 14.18 -0.54
CA HIS A 233 5.72 14.01 -1.67
C HIS A 233 5.92 15.13 -2.69
N VAL A 234 5.50 14.90 -3.93
CA VAL A 234 5.62 15.88 -5.01
C VAL A 234 4.50 15.71 -6.03
N ALA A 235 4.00 16.83 -6.54
CA ALA A 235 3.17 16.92 -7.73
C ALA A 235 3.89 17.79 -8.78
N PHE A 236 3.90 17.37 -10.04
CA PHE A 236 4.36 18.23 -11.13
C PHE A 236 3.19 19.07 -11.61
N THR A 237 3.31 20.39 -11.53
CA THR A 237 2.22 21.34 -11.75
C THR A 237 2.30 22.02 -13.12
N GLU A 238 3.49 22.06 -13.73
CA GLU A 238 3.70 22.51 -15.11
C GLU A 238 4.77 21.64 -15.76
N THR A 239 4.38 20.89 -16.79
CA THR A 239 5.25 20.02 -17.59
C THR A 239 5.02 20.27 -19.09
N PRO A 240 6.03 20.05 -19.94
CA PRO A 240 5.87 20.19 -21.38
C PRO A 240 4.82 19.23 -21.94
N THR A 241 4.02 19.71 -22.90
CA THR A 241 3.02 18.92 -23.64
C THR A 241 3.47 18.55 -25.06
N VAL A 242 4.62 19.06 -25.51
CA VAL A 242 5.15 18.94 -26.88
C VAL A 242 6.54 18.31 -26.84
N ALA A 243 6.75 17.22 -27.58
CA ALA A 243 7.94 16.38 -27.48
C ALA A 243 9.13 16.80 -28.38
N ASN A 244 8.90 17.57 -29.45
CA ASN A 244 9.94 18.00 -30.39
C ASN A 244 10.60 19.34 -30.01
N VAL A 245 10.28 19.90 -28.84
CA VAL A 245 10.81 21.16 -28.32
C VAL A 245 11.47 20.91 -26.96
N ILE A 246 12.69 21.40 -26.76
CA ILE A 246 13.33 21.36 -25.44
C ILE A 246 12.54 22.28 -24.47
N PRO A 247 12.05 21.76 -23.34
CA PRO A 247 11.30 22.54 -22.35
C PRO A 247 12.17 23.61 -21.70
N GLU A 248 11.74 24.87 -21.78
CA GLU A 248 12.41 25.98 -21.09
C GLU A 248 11.86 26.26 -19.68
N ARG A 249 10.72 25.66 -19.33
CA ARG A 249 10.06 25.86 -18.04
C ARG A 249 9.41 24.58 -17.54
N THR A 250 9.55 24.28 -16.26
CA THR A 250 8.71 23.31 -15.53
C THR A 250 8.44 23.78 -14.11
N LYS A 251 7.37 23.29 -13.50
CA LYS A 251 7.03 23.55 -12.09
C LYS A 251 6.68 22.29 -11.34
N ALA A 252 7.04 22.27 -10.06
CA ALA A 252 6.63 21.24 -9.13
C ALA A 252 6.31 21.81 -7.75
N PHE A 253 5.38 21.15 -7.07
CA PHE A 253 4.99 21.39 -5.69
C PHE A 253 5.45 20.22 -4.84
N TRP A 254 6.29 20.47 -3.84
CA TRP A 254 6.76 19.47 -2.89
C TRP A 254 6.16 19.71 -1.52
N GLN A 255 5.83 18.63 -0.82
CA GLN A 255 5.38 18.66 0.55
C GLN A 255 6.26 17.75 1.40
N VAL A 256 6.88 18.33 2.44
CA VAL A 256 7.81 17.67 3.34
C VAL A 256 7.15 17.57 4.72
N ARG A 257 7.18 16.38 5.34
CA ARG A 257 6.65 16.14 6.68
C ARG A 257 7.65 15.45 7.60
N SER A 258 7.61 15.78 8.89
CA SER A 258 8.37 15.12 9.96
C SER A 258 7.63 15.27 11.30
N PRO A 259 7.73 14.32 12.24
CA PRO A 259 7.08 14.44 13.55
C PRO A 259 7.53 15.62 14.43
N THR A 260 8.63 16.31 14.08
CA THR A 260 9.11 17.48 14.81
C THR A 260 9.58 18.56 13.84
N LEU A 261 9.39 19.82 14.20
CA LEU A 261 9.94 20.98 13.47
C LEU A 261 11.46 20.89 13.27
N LYS A 262 12.18 20.33 14.25
CA LYS A 262 13.63 20.10 14.16
C LYS A 262 13.98 19.06 13.09
N GLY A 263 13.23 17.96 13.01
CA GLY A 263 13.37 16.95 11.95
C GLY A 263 13.02 17.53 10.59
N LEU A 264 11.89 18.25 10.50
CA LEU A 264 11.43 18.93 9.30
C LEU A 264 12.49 19.88 8.74
N ASN A 265 13.04 20.78 9.56
CA ASN A 265 14.07 21.74 9.12
C ASN A 265 15.34 21.05 8.59
N ARG A 266 15.76 19.94 9.21
CA ARG A 266 16.87 19.11 8.72
C ARG A 266 16.55 18.46 7.37
N LEU A 267 15.35 17.91 7.22
CA LEU A 267 14.92 17.25 5.99
C LEU A 267 14.73 18.27 4.83
N MET A 268 14.10 19.40 5.10
CA MET A 268 13.92 20.53 4.18
C MET A 268 15.25 20.98 3.57
N GLY A 269 16.32 21.08 4.37
CA GLY A 269 17.67 21.38 3.86
C GLY A 269 18.17 20.33 2.85
N ARG A 270 17.92 19.04 3.10
CA ARG A 270 18.33 17.95 2.20
C ARG A 270 17.49 17.91 0.93
N VAL A 271 16.18 18.12 1.04
CA VAL A 271 15.26 18.21 -0.11
C VAL A 271 15.62 19.40 -1.00
N ARG A 272 15.91 20.57 -0.42
CA ARG A 272 16.37 21.74 -1.19
C ARG A 272 17.66 21.42 -1.96
N ASN A 273 18.66 20.81 -1.32
CA ASN A 273 19.88 20.39 -2.00
C ASN A 273 19.62 19.43 -3.17
N CYS A 274 18.65 18.51 -3.05
CA CYS A 274 18.26 17.60 -4.15
C CYS A 274 17.64 18.34 -5.34
N ILE A 275 16.83 19.36 -5.07
CA ILE A 275 16.18 20.22 -6.07
C ILE A 275 17.20 21.11 -6.77
N GLU A 276 18.04 21.83 -6.00
CA GLU A 276 19.14 22.66 -6.50
C GLU A 276 20.15 21.84 -7.32
N ALA A 277 20.45 20.60 -6.91
CA ALA A 277 21.33 19.72 -7.66
C ALA A 277 20.77 19.33 -9.04
N GLY A 278 19.45 19.16 -9.18
CA GLY A 278 18.81 18.89 -10.48
C GLY A 278 18.87 20.08 -11.44
N ALA A 279 18.69 21.30 -10.92
CA ALA A 279 18.93 22.51 -11.68
C ALA A 279 20.40 22.64 -12.11
N LEU A 280 21.32 22.46 -11.16
CA LEU A 280 22.76 22.54 -11.40
C LEU A 280 23.27 21.53 -12.43
N SER A 281 22.79 20.28 -12.40
CA SER A 281 23.24 19.22 -13.32
C SER A 281 22.72 19.39 -14.75
N SER A 282 21.56 20.03 -14.91
CA SER A 282 20.94 20.33 -16.22
C SER A 282 21.37 21.68 -16.81
N GLY A 283 21.99 22.55 -16.00
CA GLY A 283 22.30 23.94 -16.36
C GLY A 283 21.13 24.91 -16.21
N CYS A 284 19.99 24.47 -15.66
CA CYS A 284 18.84 25.31 -15.37
C CYS A 284 19.08 26.23 -14.16
N GLN A 285 18.29 27.29 -14.08
CA GLN A 285 18.02 28.00 -12.83
C GLN A 285 16.81 27.35 -12.13
N VAL A 286 16.71 27.52 -10.81
CA VAL A 286 15.51 27.12 -10.06
C VAL A 286 15.16 28.18 -9.03
N ASP A 287 13.91 28.66 -9.09
CA ASP A 287 13.31 29.50 -8.08
C ASP A 287 12.51 28.63 -7.12
N ILE A 288 12.83 28.69 -5.83
CA ILE A 288 12.22 27.88 -4.78
C ILE A 288 11.48 28.81 -3.82
N VAL A 289 10.15 28.76 -3.86
CA VAL A 289 9.25 29.50 -2.96
C VAL A 289 8.81 28.55 -1.84
N GLU A 290 9.16 28.91 -0.61
CA GLU A 290 8.74 28.18 0.60
C GLU A 290 7.44 28.75 1.14
N CYS A 291 6.38 27.93 1.14
CA CYS A 291 5.07 28.30 1.66
C CYS A 291 4.96 28.04 3.18
N GLN A 292 3.75 28.26 3.70
CA GLN A 292 3.43 28.29 5.12
C GLN A 292 3.91 27.04 5.87
N LEU A 293 4.53 27.28 7.02
CA LEU A 293 5.00 26.25 7.93
C LEU A 293 3.86 25.84 8.85
N TYR A 294 3.60 24.54 8.97
CA TYR A 294 2.78 23.94 10.00
C TYR A 294 3.76 23.23 10.93
N THR A 295 3.80 23.60 12.21
CA THR A 295 4.74 22.96 13.15
C THR A 295 4.16 21.66 13.74
N ASP A 296 4.98 20.91 14.48
CA ASP A 296 4.46 19.93 15.42
C ASP A 296 3.69 20.64 16.56
N ILE A 297 2.85 19.89 17.28
CA ILE A 297 2.08 20.41 18.42
C ILE A 297 2.86 20.18 19.71
N LYS A 298 2.97 21.23 20.54
CA LYS A 298 3.45 21.11 21.93
C LYS A 298 2.30 20.76 22.85
N ILE A 299 2.26 19.51 23.30
CA ILE A 299 1.30 19.05 24.31
C ILE A 299 1.56 19.77 25.63
N ASN A 300 0.50 20.32 26.21
CA ASN A 300 0.50 20.87 27.56
C ASN A 300 -0.28 19.93 28.48
N ASP A 301 0.45 19.13 29.27
CA ASP A 301 -0.15 18.09 30.11
C ASP A 301 -1.14 18.64 31.13
N THR A 302 -0.90 19.85 31.65
CA THR A 302 -1.83 20.50 32.59
C THR A 302 -3.16 20.84 31.92
N LEU A 303 -3.14 21.48 30.75
CA LEU A 303 -4.38 21.75 30.00
C LEU A 303 -5.11 20.47 29.59
N CYS A 304 -4.38 19.43 29.16
CA CYS A 304 -4.96 18.14 28.79
C CYS A 304 -5.67 17.45 29.96
N GLU A 305 -5.07 17.49 31.16
CA GLU A 305 -5.63 16.91 32.39
C GLU A 305 -6.84 17.69 32.93
N ARG A 306 -6.83 19.02 32.82
CA ARG A 306 -8.02 19.84 33.14
C ARG A 306 -9.16 19.54 32.17
N TYR A 307 -8.88 19.48 30.86
CA TYR A 307 -9.88 19.12 29.85
C TYR A 307 -10.47 17.72 30.09
N GLN A 308 -9.64 16.72 30.36
CA GLN A 308 -10.06 15.37 30.73
C GLN A 308 -10.99 15.39 31.96
N THR A 309 -10.60 16.12 33.01
CA THR A 309 -11.39 16.27 34.25
C THR A 309 -12.77 16.88 33.98
N HIS A 310 -12.85 17.91 33.13
CA HIS A 310 -14.11 18.59 32.83
C HIS A 310 -15.01 17.79 31.89
N MET A 311 -14.44 17.07 30.92
CA MET A 311 -15.20 16.14 30.07
C MET A 311 -15.79 14.98 30.88
N ALA A 312 -15.06 14.45 31.87
CA ALA A 312 -15.59 13.44 32.79
C ALA A 312 -16.81 13.93 33.60
N ARG A 313 -16.89 15.23 33.91
CA ARG A 313 -18.06 15.86 34.57
C ARG A 313 -19.31 15.94 33.68
N TYR A 314 -19.16 15.72 32.38
CA TYR A 314 -20.24 15.54 31.41
C TYR A 314 -20.40 14.06 30.97
N GLY A 315 -19.77 13.13 31.68
CA GLY A 315 -19.89 11.69 31.42
C GLY A 315 -19.19 11.24 30.14
N ARG A 316 -18.05 11.86 29.79
CA ARG A 316 -17.20 11.46 28.66
C ARG A 316 -15.85 10.90 29.13
N ASN A 317 -15.49 9.73 28.61
CA ASN A 317 -14.23 9.07 28.92
C ASN A 317 -13.13 9.53 27.94
N ILE A 318 -12.40 10.58 28.31
CA ILE A 318 -11.31 11.15 27.52
C ILE A 318 -9.96 10.60 27.97
N THR A 319 -9.09 10.26 27.02
CA THR A 319 -7.68 9.93 27.30
C THR A 319 -6.87 11.23 27.46
N LYS A 320 -6.00 11.36 28.48
CA LYS A 320 -5.23 12.61 28.71
C LYS A 320 -4.45 13.06 27.46
N SER A 321 -3.58 12.20 26.96
CA SER A 321 -2.75 12.42 25.77
C SER A 321 -2.35 11.08 25.16
N HIS A 322 -1.84 11.09 23.93
CA HIS A 322 -1.44 9.86 23.25
C HIS A 322 -0.16 10.05 22.42
N ASP A 323 0.85 9.20 22.65
CA ASP A 323 2.21 9.34 22.10
C ASP A 323 2.31 9.08 20.59
N LYS A 324 1.31 8.42 19.99
CA LYS A 324 1.31 8.14 18.55
C LYS A 324 1.04 9.42 17.75
N VAL A 325 2.05 9.85 17.01
CA VAL A 325 1.96 10.96 16.05
C VAL A 325 0.95 10.62 14.95
N MET A 326 -0.07 11.47 14.80
CA MET A 326 -1.07 11.38 13.74
C MET A 326 -0.48 11.81 12.39
N ALA A 327 -0.98 11.21 11.30
CA ALA A 327 -0.48 11.51 9.95
C ALA A 327 -0.80 12.94 9.47
N GLY A 328 -1.81 13.58 10.08
CA GLY A 328 -2.20 14.97 9.84
C GLY A 328 -1.18 16.00 10.30
N SER A 329 -1.44 17.25 9.94
CA SER A 329 -0.66 18.44 10.26
C SER A 329 -1.65 19.59 10.40
N SER A 330 -1.59 20.34 11.50
CA SER A 330 -2.49 21.49 11.72
C SER A 330 -1.74 22.74 12.15
N ASP A 331 -2.20 23.91 11.71
CA ASP A 331 -1.53 25.19 11.97
C ASP A 331 -1.75 25.70 13.42
N ILE A 332 -2.62 25.06 14.21
CA ILE A 332 -2.70 25.22 15.67
C ILE A 332 -1.36 24.86 16.35
N GLY A 333 -0.54 24.01 15.72
CA GLY A 333 0.84 23.75 16.14
C GLY A 333 1.62 25.04 16.30
N ASN A 334 1.48 25.99 15.36
CA ASN A 334 2.21 27.25 15.37
C ASN A 334 1.85 28.11 16.59
N VAL A 335 0.60 28.04 17.06
CA VAL A 335 0.14 28.72 18.28
C VAL A 335 0.75 28.08 19.52
N SER A 336 0.89 26.74 19.55
CA SER A 336 1.52 26.01 20.66
C SER A 336 3.02 26.32 20.87
N TYR A 337 3.69 26.90 19.87
CA TYR A 337 5.05 27.42 19.97
C TYR A 337 5.13 28.87 20.51
N LEU A 338 3.99 29.55 20.72
CA LEU A 338 3.93 30.92 21.22
C LEU A 338 3.32 31.00 22.63
N VAL A 339 2.23 30.25 22.86
CA VAL A 339 1.45 30.28 24.10
C VAL A 339 1.07 28.86 24.51
N PRO A 340 0.88 28.57 25.81
CA PRO A 340 0.33 27.28 26.25
C PRO A 340 -0.99 27.02 25.53
N THR A 341 -1.04 25.91 24.81
CA THR A 341 -2.15 25.62 23.89
C THR A 341 -2.73 24.23 24.18
N LEU A 342 -4.05 24.13 24.18
CA LEU A 342 -4.78 22.86 24.13
C LEU A 342 -5.22 22.60 22.69
N HIS A 343 -4.89 21.41 22.18
CA HIS A 343 -5.47 20.86 20.96
C HIS A 343 -5.96 19.44 21.24
N SER A 344 -7.22 19.33 21.63
CA SER A 344 -7.89 18.06 21.91
C SER A 344 -8.61 17.53 20.66
N MET A 345 -8.98 16.24 20.68
CA MET A 345 -9.87 15.65 19.69
C MET A 345 -11.05 14.95 20.36
N PHE A 346 -12.25 15.04 19.80
CA PHE A 346 -13.47 14.42 20.35
C PHE A 346 -14.25 13.61 19.31
N GLY A 347 -14.82 12.49 19.75
CA GLY A 347 -15.48 11.50 18.91
C GLY A 347 -16.95 11.83 18.61
N ILE A 348 -17.30 12.00 17.34
CA ILE A 348 -18.67 12.43 16.94
C ILE A 348 -19.62 11.29 16.52
N ALA A 349 -19.10 10.13 16.13
CA ALA A 349 -19.90 8.97 15.73
C ALA A 349 -19.11 7.66 15.83
N ASP A 350 -19.83 6.57 16.14
CA ASP A 350 -19.30 5.19 16.16
C ASP A 350 -19.78 4.39 14.95
N GLN A 351 -19.42 4.86 13.76
CA GLN A 351 -19.62 4.13 12.50
C GLN A 351 -18.28 3.53 12.05
N GLU A 352 -18.27 2.23 11.72
CA GLU A 352 -17.09 1.60 11.12
C GLU A 352 -16.80 2.20 9.74
N GLY A 353 -15.52 2.45 9.45
CA GLY A 353 -15.11 3.10 8.21
C GLY A 353 -15.33 4.62 8.15
N LEU A 354 -15.59 5.28 9.29
CA LEU A 354 -15.64 6.74 9.36
C LEU A 354 -14.21 7.33 9.41
N PHE A 355 -13.80 8.02 8.34
CA PHE A 355 -12.47 8.63 8.21
C PHE A 355 -12.57 10.13 7.94
N LEU A 356 -11.68 10.93 8.54
CA LEU A 356 -11.51 12.35 8.18
C LEU A 356 -11.18 12.50 6.69
N HIS A 357 -11.57 13.64 6.10
CA HIS A 357 -11.46 13.93 4.65
C HIS A 357 -12.26 12.94 3.76
N HIS A 358 -13.30 12.30 4.30
CA HIS A 358 -14.24 11.46 3.53
C HIS A 358 -15.68 11.98 3.65
N GLN A 359 -16.49 11.78 2.61
CA GLN A 359 -17.89 12.28 2.56
C GLN A 359 -18.76 11.78 3.73
N THR A 360 -18.50 10.57 4.24
CA THR A 360 -19.20 10.03 5.41
C THR A 360 -18.94 10.85 6.68
N PHE A 361 -17.73 11.41 6.85
CA PHE A 361 -17.42 12.30 7.96
C PHE A 361 -18.11 13.65 7.81
N ALA A 362 -18.18 14.20 6.59
CA ALA A 362 -18.96 15.42 6.34
C ALA A 362 -20.43 15.22 6.73
N THR A 363 -21.05 14.10 6.34
CA THR A 363 -22.42 13.76 6.74
C THR A 363 -22.56 13.61 8.27
N ALA A 364 -21.63 12.90 8.93
CA ALA A 364 -21.65 12.73 10.38
C ALA A 364 -21.50 14.07 11.13
N ALA A 365 -20.67 14.99 10.61
CA ALA A 365 -20.41 16.29 11.20
C ALA A 365 -21.60 17.26 11.15
N GLY A 366 -22.62 16.97 10.33
CA GLY A 366 -23.89 17.72 10.27
C GLY A 366 -25.01 17.14 11.12
N THR A 367 -24.75 16.13 11.96
CA THR A 367 -25.78 15.49 12.79
C THR A 367 -26.01 16.24 14.11
N ASP A 368 -27.26 16.24 14.58
CA ASP A 368 -27.63 16.82 15.87
C ASP A 368 -26.81 16.24 17.04
N THR A 369 -26.50 14.94 17.01
CA THR A 369 -25.65 14.28 18.01
C THR A 369 -24.21 14.79 17.99
N ALA A 370 -23.63 15.03 16.81
CA ALA A 370 -22.30 15.61 16.69
C ALA A 370 -22.27 17.07 17.18
N HIS A 371 -23.32 17.83 16.88
CA HIS A 371 -23.52 19.19 17.40
C HIS A 371 -23.63 19.21 18.94
N GLU A 372 -24.44 18.33 19.53
CA GLU A 372 -24.59 18.19 20.98
C GLU A 372 -23.25 17.85 21.68
N GLU A 373 -22.43 16.99 21.07
CA GLU A 373 -21.09 16.70 21.56
C GLU A 373 -20.17 17.94 21.48
N ALA A 374 -20.19 18.67 20.36
CA ALA A 374 -19.40 19.90 20.21
C ALA A 374 -19.79 20.97 21.25
N VAL A 375 -21.06 21.06 21.66
CA VAL A 375 -21.51 21.94 22.75
C VAL A 375 -20.97 21.46 24.11
N ILE A 376 -20.96 20.15 24.40
CA ILE A 376 -20.35 19.59 25.63
C ILE A 376 -18.84 19.87 25.68
N VAL A 377 -18.15 19.73 24.56
CA VAL A 377 -16.74 20.08 24.42
C VAL A 377 -16.53 21.56 24.70
N GLY A 378 -17.35 22.45 24.12
CA GLY A 378 -17.32 23.89 24.40
C GLY A 378 -17.51 24.23 25.88
N LYS A 379 -18.43 23.54 26.57
CA LYS A 379 -18.62 23.64 28.03
C LYS A 379 -17.32 23.30 28.79
N SER A 380 -16.67 22.19 28.46
CA SER A 380 -15.41 21.76 29.09
C SER A 380 -14.21 22.67 28.76
N LEU A 381 -14.16 23.24 27.56
CA LEU A 381 -13.18 24.27 27.18
C LEU A 381 -13.39 25.55 28.00
N ALA A 382 -14.63 25.99 28.22
CA ALA A 382 -14.92 27.15 29.09
C ALA A 382 -14.53 26.91 30.55
N MET A 383 -14.76 25.70 31.10
CA MET A 383 -14.30 25.33 32.45
C MET A 383 -12.77 25.34 32.56
N THR A 384 -12.08 24.85 31.53
CA THR A 384 -10.61 24.89 31.44
C THR A 384 -10.11 26.35 31.41
N GLY A 385 -10.73 27.20 30.58
CA GLY A 385 -10.41 28.63 30.51
C GLY A 385 -10.67 29.38 31.81
N TRP A 386 -11.77 29.07 32.50
CA TRP A 386 -12.09 29.65 33.81
C TRP A 386 -10.99 29.36 34.84
N GLU A 387 -10.54 28.10 34.95
CA GLU A 387 -9.46 27.75 35.89
C GLU A 387 -8.14 28.46 35.56
N MET A 388 -7.82 28.65 34.28
CA MET A 388 -6.63 29.44 33.88
C MET A 388 -6.75 30.93 34.24
N LEU A 389 -7.97 31.47 34.34
CA LEU A 389 -8.20 32.83 34.83
C LEU A 389 -8.10 32.91 36.37
N THR A 390 -8.67 31.95 37.10
CA THR A 390 -8.83 32.05 38.57
C THR A 390 -7.75 31.37 39.40
N ASP A 391 -7.07 30.35 38.88
CA ASP A 391 -6.05 29.59 39.60
C ASP A 391 -4.64 29.97 39.09
N GLU A 392 -3.96 30.81 39.88
CA GLU A 392 -2.58 31.24 39.66
C GLU A 392 -1.60 30.06 39.56
N GLY A 393 -1.79 29.04 40.39
CA GLY A 393 -0.90 27.90 40.48
C GLY A 393 -1.01 27.00 39.25
N LEU A 394 -2.23 26.66 38.83
CA LEU A 394 -2.47 25.90 37.61
C LEU A 394 -1.98 26.66 36.37
N PHE A 395 -2.22 27.97 36.29
CA PHE A 395 -1.74 28.81 35.20
C PHE A 395 -0.21 28.81 35.10
N GLU A 396 0.51 29.08 36.18
CA GLU A 396 1.98 29.13 36.15
C GLU A 396 2.60 27.75 35.87
N ILE A 397 1.96 26.64 36.25
CA ILE A 397 2.38 25.30 35.83
C ILE A 397 2.22 25.12 34.31
N ALA A 398 1.04 25.43 33.75
CA ALA A 398 0.78 25.33 32.31
C ALA A 398 1.74 26.23 31.50
N LYS A 399 1.96 27.46 31.97
CA LYS A 399 2.90 28.42 31.39
C LYS A 399 4.35 27.95 31.47
N LYS A 400 4.78 27.34 32.57
CA LYS A 400 6.13 26.79 32.72
C LYS A 400 6.39 25.62 31.75
N GLN A 401 5.44 24.69 31.60
CA GLN A 401 5.53 23.57 30.65
C GLN A 401 5.76 24.09 29.20
N ALA A 402 5.07 25.17 28.84
CA ALA A 402 5.30 25.84 27.56
C ALA A 402 6.66 26.56 27.52
N GLY A 403 7.04 27.28 28.59
CA GLY A 403 8.29 28.04 28.69
C GLY A 403 9.56 27.20 28.49
N ASP A 404 9.59 25.98 29.04
CA ASP A 404 10.67 25.00 28.82
C ASP A 404 10.77 24.53 27.35
N SER A 405 9.72 24.74 26.55
CA SER A 405 9.62 24.39 25.12
C SER A 405 9.73 25.59 24.15
N ILE A 406 9.52 26.82 24.62
CA ILE A 406 9.33 28.05 23.80
C ILE A 406 10.65 28.74 23.35
N HIS A 407 11.82 28.20 23.69
CA HIS A 407 13.13 28.78 23.33
C HIS A 407 13.52 28.64 21.82
N VAL A 408 12.66 29.13 20.91
CA VAL A 408 12.94 29.32 19.48
C VAL A 408 12.64 30.77 19.09
N GLY A 409 13.59 31.65 19.45
CA GLY A 409 13.77 33.04 19.02
C GLY A 409 12.60 33.82 18.39
N THR A 410 11.94 34.65 19.19
CA THR A 410 11.10 35.77 18.72
C THR A 410 11.89 37.02 18.32
N GLU A 411 13.23 36.95 18.29
CA GLU A 411 14.06 37.97 17.66
C GLU A 411 13.94 37.87 16.13
N ARG A 412 13.19 38.80 15.51
CA ARG A 412 13.43 39.16 14.11
C ARG A 412 14.92 39.49 13.99
N PRO A 413 15.71 38.81 13.15
CA PRO A 413 17.01 39.34 12.79
C PRO A 413 16.74 40.65 12.04
N SER A 414 17.14 41.77 12.65
CA SER A 414 17.28 43.01 11.91
C SER A 414 18.13 42.73 10.66
N LEU A 415 17.73 43.28 9.52
CA LEU A 415 18.31 42.96 8.21
C LEU A 415 19.73 43.54 8.01
N GLU A 416 20.43 43.81 9.11
CA GLU A 416 21.76 44.38 9.17
C GLU A 416 22.72 43.53 10.03
N LYS A 417 23.74 42.98 9.37
CA LYS A 417 25.03 42.54 9.94
C LYS A 417 25.03 41.26 10.81
N CYS A 418 24.67 40.12 10.21
CA CYS A 418 25.06 38.80 10.74
C CYS A 418 25.57 37.83 9.64
N THR A 419 26.65 38.20 8.95
CA THR A 419 27.27 37.36 7.93
C THR A 419 28.48 36.59 8.44
N CYS A 420 28.38 35.26 8.54
CA CYS A 420 29.54 34.37 8.39
C CYS A 420 29.94 34.28 6.89
N ARG A 421 30.32 35.42 6.31
CA ARG A 421 30.85 35.51 4.94
C ARG A 421 32.34 35.16 4.92
N ARG A 422 32.75 34.47 3.85
CA ARG A 422 34.14 34.12 3.51
C ARG A 422 35.07 35.34 3.67
N ARG A 423 35.86 35.39 4.75
CA ARG A 423 36.96 36.36 4.94
C ARG A 423 38.24 35.73 4.37
N LYS A 424 39.04 36.52 3.64
CA LYS A 424 40.39 36.07 3.21
C LYS A 424 41.28 35.97 4.45
N VAL A 425 41.80 34.78 4.73
CA VAL A 425 42.77 34.54 5.81
C VAL A 425 44.11 35.16 5.43
N LYS A 426 44.75 35.89 6.35
CA LYS A 426 46.16 36.29 6.22
C LYS A 426 47.05 35.20 6.84
N CYS A 427 48.24 34.98 6.27
CA CYS A 427 49.18 34.01 6.83
C CYS A 427 49.57 34.45 8.26
N GLY A 428 49.30 33.60 9.26
CA GLY A 428 49.58 33.87 10.67
C GLY A 428 48.38 34.22 11.57
N GLU A 429 47.14 34.29 11.08
CA GLU A 429 45.96 34.34 11.98
C GLU A 429 45.69 32.94 12.58
N GLU A 430 45.46 32.85 13.89
CA GLU A 430 44.96 31.64 14.56
C GLU A 430 43.45 31.47 14.36
N ARG A 431 42.97 30.23 14.46
CA ARG A 431 41.55 29.89 14.26
C ARG A 431 40.69 30.51 15.37
N PRO A 432 39.70 31.39 15.06
CA PRO A 432 38.82 31.96 16.06
C PRO A 432 37.84 30.90 16.60
N ASP A 433 37.71 30.81 17.92
CA ASP A 433 36.77 29.89 18.56
C ASP A 433 35.34 30.46 18.52
N CYS A 434 34.47 29.80 17.76
CA CYS A 434 33.14 30.28 17.46
C CYS A 434 32.11 29.64 18.39
N LYS A 435 31.62 30.40 19.39
CA LYS A 435 30.54 29.96 20.31
C LYS A 435 29.34 29.36 19.58
N ARG A 436 28.95 29.88 18.40
CA ARG A 436 27.85 29.29 17.60
C ARG A 436 28.19 27.90 17.07
N CYS A 437 29.40 27.68 16.55
CA CYS A 437 29.82 26.35 16.05
C CYS A 437 30.02 25.35 17.20
N SER A 438 30.54 25.80 18.34
CA SER A 438 30.67 25.01 19.56
C SER A 438 29.30 24.58 20.10
N ASN A 439 28.39 25.53 20.33
CA ASN A 439 27.04 25.26 20.84
C ASN A 439 26.19 24.39 19.91
N LEU A 440 26.39 24.49 18.59
CA LEU A 440 25.65 23.70 17.59
C LEU A 440 26.38 22.43 17.12
N ARG A 441 27.58 22.13 17.66
CA ARG A 441 28.45 20.99 17.27
C ARG A 441 28.65 20.85 15.75
N LEU A 442 28.85 21.98 15.05
CA LEU A 442 29.04 22.01 13.60
C LEU A 442 30.53 21.92 13.24
N ASN A 443 30.87 21.05 12.27
CA ASN A 443 32.19 21.06 11.64
C ASN A 443 32.39 22.39 10.89
N CYS A 444 33.35 23.18 11.36
CA CYS A 444 33.65 24.50 10.79
C CYS A 444 34.65 24.36 9.64
N GLU A 445 34.25 24.75 8.41
CA GLU A 445 35.12 24.79 7.23
C GLU A 445 36.13 25.95 7.29
N TRP A 446 37.07 25.87 8.22
CA TRP A 446 38.22 26.76 8.29
C TRP A 446 39.36 26.23 7.40
N GLY A 447 39.08 26.15 6.09
CA GLY A 447 39.91 25.47 5.08
C GLY A 447 40.37 26.35 3.90
N ILE A 448 41.42 25.90 3.21
CA ILE A 448 42.15 26.67 2.18
C ILE A 448 41.31 26.85 0.90
N PRO A 449 41.34 28.02 0.21
CA PRO A 449 40.48 28.26 -0.95
C PRO A 449 40.92 27.51 -2.21
N VAL A 450 39.96 26.90 -2.91
CA VAL A 450 40.11 26.49 -4.31
C VAL A 450 40.13 27.75 -5.20
N LYS A 451 41.20 27.94 -5.99
CA LYS A 451 41.34 29.10 -6.88
C LYS A 451 40.37 29.01 -8.07
N TRP A 452 39.43 29.95 -8.15
CA TRP A 452 38.78 30.32 -9.42
C TRP A 452 39.30 31.70 -9.86
N GLY A 453 39.92 31.75 -11.04
CA GLY A 453 40.46 32.98 -11.62
C GLY A 453 39.36 33.85 -12.24
N SER A 454 39.50 35.18 -12.17
CA SER A 454 38.53 36.11 -12.74
C SER A 454 39.07 36.82 -13.99
N LYS A 455 38.28 36.70 -15.08
CA LYS A 455 38.17 37.56 -16.27
C LYS A 455 39.44 38.28 -16.78
N ALA A 456 39.91 37.84 -17.95
CA ALA A 456 40.50 38.73 -18.95
C ALA A 456 39.97 38.35 -20.35
N THR A 457 39.70 39.35 -21.18
CA THR A 457 39.21 39.23 -22.56
C THR A 457 40.28 38.71 -23.53
N ALA A 458 39.98 37.69 -24.33
CA ALA A 458 40.71 37.40 -25.58
C ALA A 458 39.89 36.52 -26.53
N ALA A 459 40.21 36.61 -27.83
CA ALA A 459 39.45 36.00 -28.91
C ALA A 459 39.67 34.49 -29.10
N VAL A 460 38.70 33.89 -29.80
CA VAL A 460 38.67 32.55 -30.41
C VAL A 460 40.05 32.09 -30.91
N ARG A 461 40.44 30.86 -30.54
CA ARG A 461 41.37 30.04 -31.35
C ARG A 461 40.81 28.64 -31.57
N ARG A 462 40.74 28.26 -32.85
CA ARG A 462 40.38 26.91 -33.30
C ARG A 462 41.48 25.94 -32.89
N LEU A 463 41.10 24.73 -32.48
CA LEU A 463 42.04 23.60 -32.40
C LEU A 463 42.29 23.08 -33.83
N GLN A 464 43.56 22.95 -34.20
CA GLN A 464 44.02 22.22 -35.40
C GLN A 464 44.83 20.98 -34.96
N PRO A 465 44.89 19.94 -35.79
CA PRO A 465 45.37 18.61 -35.37
C PRO A 465 46.88 18.54 -35.23
N ALA A 466 47.35 17.66 -34.34
CA ALA A 466 48.78 17.46 -34.07
C ALA A 466 49.41 16.42 -35.02
N GLN A 467 50.56 16.76 -35.59
CA GLN A 467 51.51 15.90 -36.33
C GLN A 467 52.88 16.62 -36.40
N PRO A 468 54.01 15.93 -36.69
CA PRO A 468 54.60 14.87 -35.87
C PRO A 468 56.11 15.10 -35.63
N ARG A 469 56.77 14.24 -34.83
CA ARG A 469 58.23 13.90 -34.83
C ARG A 469 58.46 12.88 -33.70
N ASP A 470 58.94 11.66 -33.92
CA ASP A 470 60.14 11.15 -34.62
C ASP A 470 61.48 11.39 -33.92
N SER A 471 61.93 10.37 -33.17
CA SER A 471 63.26 9.69 -33.28
C SER A 471 63.45 8.78 -32.05
N LEU A 472 63.08 7.49 -32.15
CA LEU A 472 63.93 6.34 -32.52
C LEU A 472 64.71 5.72 -31.33
N SER A 473 64.12 4.67 -30.72
CA SER A 473 64.44 3.22 -30.88
C SER A 473 65.92 2.75 -30.87
N PRO A 474 66.29 1.45 -30.63
CA PRO A 474 65.47 0.25 -30.92
C PRO A 474 65.69 -1.08 -30.12
N VAL A 475 64.95 -2.14 -30.54
CA VAL A 475 65.07 -3.63 -30.32
C VAL A 475 64.97 -4.14 -28.85
N THR A 476 64.32 -5.26 -28.48
CA THR A 476 63.90 -6.51 -29.19
C THR A 476 62.44 -6.90 -28.84
N SER A 477 61.48 -6.89 -29.78
CA SER A 477 61.15 -7.88 -30.83
C SER A 477 60.25 -9.06 -30.39
N SER A 478 58.94 -8.93 -30.65
CA SER A 478 57.92 -10.00 -30.64
C SER A 478 57.98 -10.85 -31.93
N PRO A 479 57.10 -11.87 -32.08
CA PRO A 479 55.84 -11.66 -32.84
C PRO A 479 54.61 -12.16 -32.05
N GLY A 480 53.36 -11.75 -32.31
CA GLY A 480 52.73 -11.29 -33.56
C GLY A 480 52.03 -12.49 -34.22
N ILE A 481 50.70 -12.56 -34.30
CA ILE A 481 49.80 -12.00 -35.33
C ILE A 481 48.36 -12.42 -34.87
N ALA A 482 47.34 -11.57 -34.65
CA ALA A 482 46.57 -10.71 -35.58
C ALA A 482 45.79 -11.51 -36.66
N ALA A 483 44.58 -11.21 -37.13
CA ALA A 483 43.51 -10.27 -36.78
C ALA A 483 42.16 -10.97 -37.13
N SER A 484 40.97 -10.43 -36.82
CA SER A 484 40.27 -9.57 -37.79
C SER A 484 39.09 -8.79 -37.19
N TYR A 485 39.06 -7.48 -37.50
CA TYR A 485 37.91 -6.63 -37.86
C TYR A 485 36.55 -6.82 -37.12
N SER A 486 36.08 -5.78 -36.39
CA SER A 486 35.19 -4.70 -36.91
C SER A 486 33.72 -5.15 -37.00
N THR A 487 32.70 -4.39 -36.61
CA THR A 487 32.58 -2.92 -36.57
C THR A 487 31.52 -2.55 -35.53
N THR A 488 31.70 -1.44 -34.80
CA THR A 488 30.61 -0.85 -33.99
C THR A 488 30.54 0.64 -34.26
N LEU A 489 29.68 1.01 -35.20
CA LEU A 489 29.26 2.39 -35.43
C LEU A 489 27.73 2.42 -35.46
N THR A 490 27.19 3.09 -34.44
CA THR A 490 26.20 4.16 -34.57
C THR A 490 25.40 4.24 -35.87
N THR A 491 24.08 4.07 -35.76
CA THR A 491 23.07 5.10 -36.08
C THR A 491 21.73 4.59 -35.56
N LEU A 492 21.15 5.19 -34.52
CA LEU A 492 20.33 6.41 -34.57
C LEU A 492 19.01 6.17 -35.34
N TRP A 493 17.90 6.12 -34.60
CA TRP A 493 16.75 7.04 -34.79
C TRP A 493 15.76 6.96 -33.61
N HIS A 494 15.80 8.00 -32.78
CA HIS A 494 14.62 8.63 -32.18
C HIS A 494 13.67 9.13 -33.32
N PRO A 495 12.38 9.47 -33.07
CA PRO A 495 11.87 10.04 -31.81
C PRO A 495 10.48 9.59 -31.32
N SER A 496 10.12 10.12 -30.14
CA SER A 496 8.75 10.40 -29.66
C SER A 496 7.84 10.97 -30.76
N PRO A 497 6.50 10.80 -30.68
CA PRO A 497 5.71 11.36 -29.57
C PRO A 497 4.62 10.37 -29.05
N ALA A 498 3.68 10.67 -28.16
CA ALA A 498 3.28 11.92 -27.49
C ALA A 498 2.70 11.63 -26.08
N ALA A 499 2.37 12.70 -25.34
CA ALA A 499 1.14 12.91 -24.56
C ALA A 499 0.29 11.68 -24.08
N SER A 500 -0.28 11.63 -22.88
CA SER A 500 -0.44 12.61 -21.79
C SER A 500 -1.36 12.03 -20.70
N SER A 501 -1.34 12.56 -19.47
CA SER A 501 -2.45 12.49 -18.48
C SER A 501 -2.79 11.07 -17.93
N GLN A 502 -3.43 10.86 -16.76
CA GLN A 502 -3.91 11.78 -15.72
C GLN A 502 -4.02 11.07 -14.35
N THR A 503 -4.01 11.92 -13.31
CA THR A 503 -4.54 11.80 -11.93
C THR A 503 -5.35 10.58 -11.44
N ALA A 504 -5.28 10.40 -10.12
CA ALA A 504 -6.21 9.58 -9.33
C ALA A 504 -7.70 9.96 -9.54
N TRP A 505 -8.58 9.03 -9.19
CA TRP A 505 -10.00 9.06 -9.54
C TRP A 505 -10.81 10.11 -8.77
N SER A 506 -11.69 10.80 -9.49
CA SER A 506 -12.84 11.57 -8.98
C SER A 506 -13.93 11.53 -10.06
N PHE A 507 -15.20 11.40 -9.67
CA PHE A 507 -16.27 10.96 -10.59
C PHE A 507 -16.80 12.08 -11.53
N LEU A 508 -16.41 11.99 -12.82
CA LEU A 508 -17.19 12.16 -14.08
C LEU A 508 -18.04 13.43 -14.33
N PRO A 509 -18.42 13.80 -15.60
CA PRO A 509 -18.33 13.11 -16.91
C PRO A 509 -17.42 13.93 -17.89
N PRO A 510 -17.66 14.12 -19.23
CA PRO A 510 -18.46 13.42 -20.27
C PRO A 510 -17.74 13.14 -21.62
N TYR A 511 -18.32 12.27 -22.49
CA TYR A 511 -18.74 12.52 -23.90
C TYR A 511 -19.15 11.19 -24.60
N PRO A 512 -19.94 11.26 -25.69
CA PRO A 512 -21.31 10.72 -25.70
C PRO A 512 -21.40 9.20 -25.43
N LEU A 513 -22.58 8.80 -24.94
CA LEU A 513 -23.02 7.40 -24.91
C LEU A 513 -22.90 6.76 -26.31
N ALA A 514 -21.82 6.00 -26.52
CA ALA A 514 -21.82 4.82 -27.36
C ALA A 514 -21.81 3.60 -26.44
N THR A 515 -22.99 3.32 -25.88
CA THR A 515 -23.59 1.97 -25.81
C THR A 515 -22.60 0.82 -26.05
N THR A 516 -22.16 0.03 -25.06
CA THR A 516 -22.98 -0.77 -24.12
C THR A 516 -22.05 -1.30 -23.00
N PRO A 517 -22.49 -1.59 -21.76
CA PRO A 517 -21.65 -2.27 -20.78
C PRO A 517 -21.27 -3.67 -21.31
N LEU A 518 -20.00 -4.05 -21.25
CA LEU A 518 -19.58 -5.36 -21.77
C LEU A 518 -20.26 -6.53 -21.04
N TYR A 519 -20.53 -6.39 -19.73
CA TYR A 519 -21.50 -7.19 -18.96
C TYR A 519 -22.12 -6.34 -17.83
N PRO A 520 -23.34 -6.64 -17.34
CA PRO A 520 -24.09 -5.75 -16.44
C PRO A 520 -23.57 -5.74 -15.00
N SER A 521 -23.70 -4.59 -14.33
CA SER A 521 -23.30 -4.38 -12.93
C SER A 521 -24.26 -5.05 -11.93
N LEU A 522 -23.71 -5.82 -10.99
CA LEU A 522 -24.45 -6.64 -10.02
C LEU A 522 -24.97 -5.81 -8.82
N SER A 523 -25.86 -4.85 -9.07
CA SER A 523 -26.36 -3.90 -8.06
C SER A 523 -27.86 -4.06 -7.72
N VAL A 524 -28.35 -5.30 -7.60
CA VAL A 524 -29.74 -5.61 -7.22
C VAL A 524 -29.76 -6.67 -6.13
N SER A 525 -30.64 -6.51 -5.14
CA SER A 525 -30.78 -7.38 -3.95
C SER A 525 -31.20 -8.81 -4.27
N ASP A 526 -31.80 -9.03 -5.44
CA ASP A 526 -32.11 -10.35 -5.99
C ASP A 526 -31.27 -10.56 -7.26
N LEU A 527 -30.15 -11.29 -7.13
CA LEU A 527 -29.35 -11.66 -8.28
C LEU A 527 -30.00 -12.83 -9.02
N ALA A 528 -30.95 -12.51 -9.91
CA ALA A 528 -31.40 -13.43 -10.95
C ALA A 528 -30.25 -13.67 -11.92
N CYS A 529 -29.42 -14.69 -11.64
CA CYS A 529 -28.39 -15.13 -12.57
C CYS A 529 -29.08 -15.52 -13.88
N SER A 530 -28.46 -15.31 -15.04
CA SER A 530 -29.09 -15.63 -16.35
C SER A 530 -29.35 -17.13 -16.53
N ASN A 531 -28.82 -17.95 -15.62
CA ASN A 531 -29.07 -19.38 -15.47
C ASN A 531 -30.28 -19.74 -14.56
N SER A 532 -31.10 -18.79 -14.12
CA SER A 532 -32.26 -18.98 -13.21
C SER A 532 -31.91 -19.39 -11.76
N LEU A 533 -30.65 -19.32 -11.32
CA LEU A 533 -30.32 -19.40 -9.89
C LEU A 533 -30.59 -18.06 -9.20
N VAL A 534 -31.34 -18.11 -8.10
CA VAL A 534 -31.51 -17.00 -7.16
C VAL A 534 -30.58 -17.26 -5.97
N LEU A 535 -29.61 -16.37 -5.75
CA LEU A 535 -28.64 -16.52 -4.67
C LEU A 535 -29.23 -16.08 -3.33
N ALA A 536 -29.28 -16.98 -2.36
CA ALA A 536 -29.67 -16.64 -0.99
C ALA A 536 -28.64 -15.71 -0.33
N GLU A 537 -29.04 -15.03 0.76
CA GLU A 537 -28.16 -14.07 1.48
C GLU A 537 -26.78 -14.65 1.86
N HIS A 538 -26.72 -15.94 2.20
CA HIS A 538 -25.46 -16.63 2.48
C HIS A 538 -24.66 -16.92 1.21
N ASP A 539 -25.30 -17.30 0.11
CA ASP A 539 -24.63 -17.50 -1.19
C ASP A 539 -24.04 -16.17 -1.70
N GLN A 540 -24.76 -15.05 -1.53
CA GLN A 540 -24.25 -13.73 -1.87
C GLN A 540 -22.97 -13.38 -1.08
N LYS A 541 -22.91 -13.71 0.21
CA LYS A 541 -21.70 -13.53 1.05
C LYS A 541 -20.55 -14.43 0.61
N TYR A 542 -20.82 -15.70 0.29
CA TYR A 542 -19.80 -16.62 -0.24
C TYR A 542 -19.26 -16.13 -1.59
N PHE A 543 -20.15 -15.67 -2.49
CA PHE A 543 -19.76 -15.10 -3.77
C PHE A 543 -18.92 -13.82 -3.60
N GLN A 544 -19.32 -12.90 -2.71
CA GLN A 544 -18.53 -11.70 -2.40
C GLN A 544 -17.16 -12.00 -1.77
N TYR A 545 -17.01 -13.12 -1.06
CA TYR A 545 -15.73 -13.55 -0.48
C TYR A 545 -14.76 -14.14 -1.50
N PHE A 546 -15.22 -14.76 -2.60
CA PHE A 546 -14.37 -15.48 -3.56
C PHE A 546 -13.09 -14.73 -4.01
N PRO A 547 -13.08 -13.41 -4.28
CA PRO A 547 -11.86 -12.66 -4.62
C PRO A 547 -10.77 -12.68 -3.53
N SER A 548 -11.14 -12.93 -2.28
CA SER A 548 -10.24 -13.02 -1.12
C SER A 548 -9.85 -14.46 -0.74
N SER A 549 -10.38 -15.45 -1.46
CA SER A 549 -10.21 -16.87 -1.12
C SER A 549 -8.77 -17.37 -1.27
N SER A 550 -8.45 -18.44 -0.54
CA SER A 550 -7.12 -19.06 -0.57
C SER A 550 -6.67 -19.55 -1.96
N VAL A 551 -7.61 -19.99 -2.82
CA VAL A 551 -7.32 -20.36 -4.21
C VAL A 551 -6.87 -19.16 -5.05
N VAL A 552 -7.51 -17.99 -4.91
CA VAL A 552 -7.08 -16.77 -5.61
C VAL A 552 -5.70 -16.33 -5.12
N PHE A 553 -5.49 -16.35 -3.80
CA PHE A 553 -4.20 -16.02 -3.19
C PHE A 553 -3.05 -16.93 -3.68
N TYR A 554 -3.30 -18.23 -3.90
CA TYR A 554 -2.27 -19.20 -4.30
C TYR A 554 -1.54 -18.81 -5.61
N TYR A 555 -2.25 -18.24 -6.58
CA TYR A 555 -1.71 -17.86 -7.89
C TYR A 555 -1.18 -16.42 -7.97
N MET A 556 -1.51 -15.58 -6.97
CA MET A 556 -0.98 -14.21 -6.74
C MET A 556 -1.07 -13.22 -7.93
N LYS A 557 -1.86 -13.48 -8.99
CA LYS A 557 -2.10 -12.50 -10.07
C LYS A 557 -3.04 -11.40 -9.55
N ALA A 558 -2.89 -10.17 -10.04
CA ALA A 558 -3.82 -9.09 -9.73
C ALA A 558 -5.27 -9.52 -10.06
N TRP A 559 -6.20 -9.32 -9.11
CA TRP A 559 -7.56 -9.87 -9.19
C TRP A 559 -8.22 -9.55 -10.54
N GLN A 560 -8.31 -8.26 -10.89
CA GLN A 560 -9.00 -7.74 -12.08
C GLN A 560 -8.63 -8.49 -13.38
N TRP A 561 -7.35 -8.85 -13.51
CA TRP A 561 -6.74 -9.43 -14.72
C TRP A 561 -6.47 -10.93 -14.58
N SER A 562 -7.00 -11.55 -13.53
CA SER A 562 -6.86 -12.98 -13.24
C SER A 562 -7.95 -13.82 -13.92
N THR A 563 -7.63 -15.09 -14.18
CA THR A 563 -8.61 -16.08 -14.69
C THR A 563 -9.77 -16.32 -13.70
N PHE A 564 -9.55 -16.09 -12.40
CA PHE A 564 -10.61 -16.18 -11.40
C PHE A 564 -11.60 -15.01 -11.49
N CYS A 565 -11.14 -13.80 -11.83
CA CYS A 565 -12.03 -12.67 -12.11
C CYS A 565 -12.82 -12.87 -13.41
N TYR A 566 -12.20 -13.44 -14.46
CA TYR A 566 -12.94 -13.90 -15.64
C TYR A 566 -14.07 -14.86 -15.23
N LEU A 567 -13.76 -15.97 -14.54
CA LEU A 567 -14.75 -16.94 -14.07
C LEU A 567 -15.87 -16.29 -13.25
N TYR A 568 -15.50 -15.37 -12.37
CA TYR A 568 -16.40 -14.67 -11.44
C TYR A 568 -17.38 -13.71 -12.14
N GLN A 569 -16.89 -12.89 -13.07
CA GLN A 569 -17.69 -11.84 -13.71
C GLN A 569 -18.45 -12.35 -14.94
N GLY A 570 -17.90 -13.34 -15.68
CA GLY A 570 -18.52 -13.91 -16.86
C GLY A 570 -19.18 -15.26 -16.59
N PRO A 571 -18.46 -16.40 -16.71
CA PRO A 571 -19.00 -17.75 -16.61
C PRO A 571 -19.89 -18.05 -15.40
N ALA A 572 -19.65 -17.47 -14.22
CA ALA A 572 -20.53 -17.69 -13.06
C ALA A 572 -21.96 -17.15 -13.27
N ALA A 573 -22.12 -16.03 -13.99
CA ALA A 573 -23.43 -15.43 -14.24
C ALA A 573 -24.29 -16.31 -15.17
N SER A 574 -23.66 -17.06 -16.08
CA SER A 574 -24.31 -17.85 -17.13
C SER A 574 -24.29 -19.38 -16.90
N ASN A 575 -23.36 -19.91 -16.11
CA ASN A 575 -23.20 -21.35 -15.87
C ASN A 575 -23.42 -21.71 -14.39
N LYS A 576 -24.45 -22.52 -14.13
CA LYS A 576 -24.82 -22.95 -12.77
C LYS A 576 -23.70 -23.69 -12.05
N VAL A 577 -23.02 -24.59 -12.75
CA VAL A 577 -21.97 -25.43 -12.18
C VAL A 577 -20.82 -24.55 -11.68
N ILE A 578 -20.38 -23.59 -12.50
CA ILE A 578 -19.31 -22.66 -12.14
C ILE A 578 -19.72 -21.79 -10.94
N MET A 579 -20.93 -21.22 -10.94
CA MET A 579 -21.46 -20.48 -9.79
C MET A 579 -21.43 -21.33 -8.51
N ARG A 580 -22.00 -22.54 -8.54
CA ARG A 580 -22.04 -23.43 -7.37
C ARG A 580 -20.65 -23.85 -6.90
N MET A 581 -19.70 -24.07 -7.80
CA MET A 581 -18.32 -24.36 -7.43
C MET A 581 -17.64 -23.17 -6.77
N ILE A 582 -17.87 -21.94 -7.24
CA ILE A 582 -17.39 -20.71 -6.59
C ILE A 582 -17.97 -20.57 -5.17
N LEU A 583 -19.28 -20.83 -5.00
CA LEU A 583 -19.94 -20.84 -3.70
C LEU A 583 -19.36 -21.91 -2.77
N ALA A 584 -19.16 -23.14 -3.27
CA ALA A 584 -18.62 -24.25 -2.49
C ALA A 584 -17.18 -23.99 -2.02
N LEU A 585 -16.29 -23.56 -2.92
CA LEU A 585 -14.90 -23.19 -2.59
C LEU A 585 -14.89 -22.07 -1.53
N SER A 586 -15.71 -21.03 -1.71
CA SER A 586 -15.75 -19.88 -0.81
C SER A 586 -16.31 -20.24 0.58
N ALA A 587 -17.41 -21.00 0.63
CA ALA A 587 -18.03 -21.43 1.87
C ALA A 587 -17.10 -22.34 2.70
N SER A 588 -16.40 -23.28 2.04
CA SER A 588 -15.39 -24.12 2.70
C SER A 588 -14.18 -23.32 3.21
N ASP A 589 -13.66 -22.39 2.40
CA ASP A 589 -12.51 -21.54 2.77
C ASP A 589 -12.85 -20.58 3.92
N MET A 590 -14.04 -19.99 3.92
CA MET A 590 -14.56 -19.17 5.03
C MET A 590 -14.78 -19.99 6.30
N HIS A 591 -15.28 -21.24 6.18
CA HIS A 591 -15.44 -22.13 7.33
C HIS A 591 -14.09 -22.44 7.99
N ARG A 592 -13.11 -22.88 7.19
CA ARG A 592 -11.76 -23.22 7.68
C ARG A 592 -11.00 -22.01 8.21
N SER A 593 -11.20 -20.84 7.61
CA SER A 593 -10.63 -19.56 8.08
C SER A 593 -11.37 -18.97 9.29
N GLN A 594 -12.38 -19.68 9.84
CA GLN A 594 -13.17 -19.27 11.01
C GLN A 594 -13.91 -17.91 10.84
N LEU A 595 -14.19 -17.52 9.60
CA LEU A 595 -14.84 -16.25 9.25
C LEU A 595 -16.37 -16.28 9.39
N VAL A 596 -16.94 -17.44 9.78
CA VAL A 596 -18.39 -17.64 9.96
C VAL A 596 -18.66 -18.19 11.36
N VAL A 597 -19.42 -17.43 12.17
CA VAL A 597 -19.79 -17.83 13.53
C VAL A 597 -20.79 -18.99 13.48
N ARG A 598 -20.45 -20.11 14.14
CA ARG A 598 -21.35 -21.27 14.26
C ARG A 598 -22.56 -20.92 15.13
N SER A 599 -23.76 -21.01 14.56
CA SER A 599 -25.04 -20.87 15.29
C SER A 599 -25.60 -22.26 15.61
N PRO A 600 -25.90 -22.60 16.89
CA PRO A 600 -26.47 -23.89 17.23
C PRO A 600 -27.79 -24.18 16.49
N GLY A 601 -27.93 -25.38 15.94
CA GLY A 601 -29.15 -25.83 15.26
C GLY A 601 -29.37 -25.32 13.83
N ARG A 602 -28.40 -24.61 13.22
CA ARG A 602 -28.40 -24.27 11.79
C ARG A 602 -27.28 -25.02 11.06
N PRO A 603 -27.43 -25.33 9.75
CA PRO A 603 -26.35 -25.90 8.95
C PRO A 603 -25.11 -24.99 8.98
N THR A 604 -23.94 -25.58 9.00
CA THR A 604 -22.68 -24.83 8.98
C THR A 604 -22.33 -24.36 7.57
N ALA A 605 -21.38 -23.43 7.44
CA ALA A 605 -20.82 -23.07 6.13
C ALA A 605 -20.19 -24.26 5.39
N GLU A 606 -19.66 -25.27 6.11
CA GLU A 606 -19.14 -26.51 5.53
C GLU A 606 -20.27 -27.40 4.98
N ASP A 607 -21.42 -27.46 5.67
CA ASP A 607 -22.61 -28.18 5.18
C ASP A 607 -23.19 -27.51 3.94
N HIS A 608 -23.24 -26.17 3.91
CA HIS A 608 -23.63 -25.40 2.72
C HIS A 608 -22.65 -25.63 1.55
N ALA A 609 -21.34 -25.68 1.83
CA ALA A 609 -20.33 -25.94 0.81
C ALA A 609 -20.50 -27.32 0.16
N ARG A 610 -20.64 -28.37 1.00
CA ARG A 610 -20.92 -29.74 0.54
C ARG A 610 -22.22 -29.83 -0.25
N TYR A 611 -23.26 -29.10 0.15
CA TYR A 611 -24.53 -29.03 -0.57
C TYR A 611 -24.39 -28.39 -1.96
N GLN A 612 -23.75 -27.22 -2.05
CA GLN A 612 -23.51 -26.55 -3.34
C GLN A 612 -22.63 -27.41 -4.26
N TYR A 613 -21.59 -28.04 -3.71
CA TYR A 613 -20.72 -28.97 -4.44
C TYR A 613 -21.49 -30.19 -4.99
N GLY A 614 -22.31 -30.85 -4.16
CA GLY A 614 -23.13 -32.00 -4.60
C GLY A 614 -24.14 -31.63 -5.69
N LEU A 615 -24.70 -30.42 -5.63
CA LEU A 615 -25.54 -29.89 -6.71
C LEU A 615 -24.73 -29.58 -7.98
N ALA A 616 -23.52 -29.03 -7.86
CA ALA A 616 -22.64 -28.77 -9.00
C ALA A 616 -22.30 -30.05 -9.77
N VAL A 617 -21.92 -31.12 -9.06
CA VAL A 617 -21.64 -32.44 -9.67
C VAL A 617 -22.88 -33.01 -10.36
N LYS A 618 -24.07 -32.89 -9.76
CA LYS A 618 -25.33 -33.33 -10.36
C LYS A 618 -25.67 -32.56 -11.64
N GLU A 619 -25.58 -31.24 -11.62
CA GLU A 619 -25.88 -30.38 -12.77
C GLU A 619 -24.83 -30.53 -13.89
N PHE A 620 -23.57 -30.75 -13.55
CA PHE A 620 -22.50 -31.04 -14.51
C PHE A 620 -22.72 -32.37 -15.23
N ARG A 621 -23.14 -33.41 -14.50
CA ARG A 621 -23.56 -34.68 -15.12
C ARG A 621 -24.70 -34.48 -16.12
N GLN A 622 -25.72 -33.70 -15.77
CA GLN A 622 -26.86 -33.41 -16.67
C GLN A 622 -26.43 -32.63 -17.92
N MET A 623 -25.46 -31.71 -17.78
CA MET A 623 -24.85 -30.98 -18.89
C MET A 623 -24.16 -31.93 -19.87
N LEU A 624 -23.45 -32.95 -19.38
CA LEU A 624 -22.78 -33.97 -20.22
C LEU A 624 -23.74 -35.04 -20.79
N GLU A 625 -24.88 -35.30 -20.15
CA GLU A 625 -25.90 -36.24 -20.64
C GLU A 625 -26.78 -35.64 -21.76
N THR A 626 -26.65 -34.35 -22.07
CA THR A 626 -27.45 -33.67 -23.11
C THR A 626 -26.82 -33.87 -24.50
N PRO A 627 -27.56 -34.42 -25.49
CA PRO A 627 -26.97 -34.87 -26.76
C PRO A 627 -26.72 -33.71 -27.75
N ASN A 628 -25.64 -32.96 -27.56
CA ASN A 628 -25.10 -32.06 -28.59
C ASN A 628 -24.19 -32.84 -29.57
N ARG A 629 -24.32 -32.54 -30.86
CA ARG A 629 -23.65 -33.30 -31.94
C ARG A 629 -22.21 -32.86 -32.20
N GLU A 630 -21.87 -31.63 -31.79
CA GLU A 630 -20.54 -31.02 -31.81
C GLU A 630 -20.41 -30.14 -30.55
N VAL A 631 -19.24 -30.13 -29.91
CA VAL A 631 -18.96 -29.30 -28.72
C VAL A 631 -18.26 -28.03 -29.17
N SER A 632 -18.87 -26.86 -28.90
CA SER A 632 -18.27 -25.57 -29.21
C SER A 632 -17.08 -25.24 -28.30
N GLN A 633 -16.19 -24.34 -28.75
CA GLN A 633 -15.05 -23.88 -27.95
C GLN A 633 -15.49 -23.21 -26.63
N ALA A 634 -16.64 -22.52 -26.63
CA ALA A 634 -17.20 -21.92 -25.41
C ALA A 634 -17.72 -22.98 -24.43
N GLU A 635 -18.41 -24.02 -24.91
CA GLU A 635 -18.81 -25.15 -24.06
C GLU A 635 -17.60 -25.90 -23.49
N LEU A 636 -16.54 -26.09 -24.29
CA LEU A 636 -15.27 -26.67 -23.84
C LEU A 636 -14.63 -25.87 -22.70
N GLU A 637 -14.59 -24.53 -22.81
CA GLU A 637 -14.12 -23.66 -21.73
C GLU A 637 -14.94 -23.85 -20.46
N MET A 638 -16.27 -23.93 -20.57
CA MET A 638 -17.15 -24.11 -19.43
C MET A 638 -16.97 -25.48 -18.76
N ILE A 639 -16.81 -26.53 -19.56
CA ILE A 639 -16.56 -27.90 -19.09
C ILE A 639 -15.23 -27.97 -18.34
N LEU A 640 -14.15 -27.44 -18.90
CA LEU A 640 -12.83 -27.45 -18.28
C LEU A 640 -12.74 -26.52 -17.07
N ALA A 641 -13.43 -25.39 -17.07
CA ALA A 641 -13.58 -24.54 -15.89
C ALA A 641 -14.29 -25.28 -14.75
N ALA A 642 -15.40 -25.96 -15.04
CA ALA A 642 -16.12 -26.75 -14.06
C ALA A 642 -15.25 -27.89 -13.50
N MET A 643 -14.59 -28.67 -14.37
CA MET A 643 -13.67 -29.73 -13.97
C MET A 643 -12.50 -29.21 -13.14
N PHE A 644 -11.86 -28.11 -13.55
CA PHE A 644 -10.78 -27.50 -12.79
C PHE A 644 -11.23 -27.05 -11.39
N LEU A 645 -12.41 -26.45 -11.26
CA LEU A 645 -12.93 -26.05 -9.96
C LEU A 645 -13.29 -27.28 -9.09
N MET A 646 -13.82 -28.37 -9.67
CA MET A 646 -14.09 -29.62 -8.94
C MET A 646 -12.80 -30.31 -8.48
N VAL A 647 -11.80 -30.42 -9.35
CA VAL A 647 -10.45 -30.90 -9.02
C VAL A 647 -9.84 -30.03 -7.92
N THR A 648 -9.94 -28.70 -8.01
CA THR A 648 -9.44 -27.76 -6.99
C THR A 648 -10.19 -27.92 -5.67
N TYR A 649 -11.50 -28.17 -5.70
CA TYR A 649 -12.32 -28.38 -4.50
C TYR A 649 -11.93 -29.67 -3.79
N GLU A 650 -11.79 -30.80 -4.49
CA GLU A 650 -11.34 -32.05 -3.85
C GLU A 650 -9.86 -31.99 -3.42
N TRP A 651 -9.02 -31.28 -4.17
CA TRP A 651 -7.63 -31.03 -3.81
C TRP A 651 -7.57 -30.29 -2.46
N GLN A 652 -8.20 -29.12 -2.35
CA GLN A 652 -8.18 -28.31 -1.12
C GLN A 652 -9.05 -28.90 0.01
N PHE A 653 -10.32 -29.19 -0.26
CA PHE A 653 -11.35 -29.46 0.73
C PHE A 653 -11.79 -30.93 0.81
N GLY A 654 -11.36 -31.78 -0.12
CA GLY A 654 -11.74 -33.19 -0.17
C GLY A 654 -11.30 -33.98 1.05
N HIS A 655 -12.15 -34.90 1.50
CA HIS A 655 -11.88 -35.80 2.62
C HIS A 655 -11.31 -37.16 2.16
N CYS A 656 -11.22 -37.41 0.85
CA CYS A 656 -10.73 -38.67 0.30
C CYS A 656 -10.07 -38.43 -1.06
N SER A 657 -8.81 -38.86 -1.21
CA SER A 657 -8.05 -38.76 -2.47
C SER A 657 -8.73 -39.46 -3.66
N ARG A 658 -9.59 -40.46 -3.39
CA ARG A 658 -10.40 -41.14 -4.42
C ARG A 658 -11.29 -40.19 -5.21
N TYR A 659 -11.88 -39.15 -4.60
CA TYR A 659 -12.75 -38.21 -5.32
C TYR A 659 -11.96 -37.27 -6.22
N LEU A 660 -10.79 -36.80 -5.77
CA LEU A 660 -9.84 -36.07 -6.61
C LEU A 660 -9.42 -36.91 -7.83
N GLN A 661 -9.06 -38.18 -7.61
CA GLN A 661 -8.68 -39.10 -8.67
C GLN A 661 -9.84 -39.39 -9.66
N LEU A 662 -11.08 -39.51 -9.18
CA LEU A 662 -12.25 -39.67 -10.06
C LEU A 662 -12.45 -38.47 -11.00
N HIS A 663 -12.22 -37.24 -10.53
CA HIS A 663 -12.29 -36.06 -11.41
C HIS A 663 -11.11 -36.01 -12.40
N LEU A 664 -9.89 -36.34 -11.98
CA LEU A 664 -8.73 -36.43 -12.87
C LEU A 664 -8.90 -37.51 -13.96
N GLN A 665 -9.48 -38.68 -13.60
CA GLN A 665 -9.91 -39.71 -14.54
C GLN A 665 -11.04 -39.21 -15.48
N GLY A 666 -11.95 -38.39 -14.98
CA GLY A 666 -12.98 -37.73 -15.79
C GLY A 666 -12.37 -36.81 -16.85
N VAL A 667 -11.39 -35.98 -16.48
CA VAL A 667 -10.65 -35.11 -17.41
C VAL A 667 -9.91 -35.97 -18.46
N ARG A 668 -9.26 -37.06 -18.04
CA ARG A 668 -8.62 -38.00 -18.96
C ARG A 668 -9.61 -38.60 -19.96
N SER A 669 -10.74 -39.10 -19.48
CA SER A 669 -11.82 -39.67 -20.32
C SER A 669 -12.36 -38.65 -21.33
N LEU A 670 -12.45 -37.37 -20.96
CA LEU A 670 -12.85 -36.28 -21.87
C LEU A 670 -11.84 -36.11 -23.02
N LEU A 671 -10.54 -36.09 -22.70
CA LEU A 671 -9.47 -35.98 -23.71
C LEU A 671 -9.40 -37.23 -24.61
N GLU A 672 -9.58 -38.43 -24.05
CA GLU A 672 -9.60 -39.69 -24.80
C GLU A 672 -10.78 -39.79 -25.77
N SER A 673 -11.97 -39.34 -25.36
CA SER A 673 -13.18 -39.39 -26.18
C SER A 673 -13.25 -38.28 -27.24
N HIS A 674 -12.54 -37.17 -27.03
CA HIS A 674 -12.62 -35.99 -27.89
C HIS A 674 -11.23 -35.35 -28.16
N PRO A 675 -10.26 -36.08 -28.73
CA PRO A 675 -8.90 -35.59 -28.97
C PRO A 675 -8.84 -34.34 -29.86
N GLN A 676 -9.84 -34.14 -30.72
CA GLN A 676 -10.00 -32.98 -31.60
C GLN A 676 -10.32 -31.65 -30.90
N LEU A 677 -10.63 -31.66 -29.58
CA LEU A 677 -10.90 -30.44 -28.80
C LEU A 677 -9.64 -29.57 -28.58
N PHE A 678 -8.47 -30.19 -28.57
CA PHE A 678 -7.18 -29.51 -28.42
C PHE A 678 -6.38 -29.63 -29.71
N GLN A 679 -6.49 -28.60 -30.55
CA GLN A 679 -5.74 -28.50 -31.80
C GLN A 679 -4.55 -27.55 -31.66
N ILE A 680 -3.64 -27.59 -32.63
CA ILE A 680 -2.51 -26.67 -32.72
C ILE A 680 -3.05 -25.27 -33.06
N LYS A 681 -3.37 -24.46 -32.05
CA LYS A 681 -3.52 -23.00 -32.20
C LYS A 681 -2.14 -22.40 -32.44
N ASP A 682 -1.88 -21.76 -33.58
CA ASP A 682 -0.66 -21.00 -33.80
C ASP A 682 -0.80 -19.62 -33.14
N ALA A 683 0.25 -19.14 -32.47
CA ALA A 683 0.31 -17.75 -32.00
C ALA A 683 0.41 -16.77 -33.19
N THR A 684 0.92 -17.25 -34.33
CA THR A 684 0.98 -16.53 -35.60
C THR A 684 -0.43 -16.27 -36.15
N ASP A 685 -1.37 -17.22 -36.03
CA ASP A 685 -2.77 -17.01 -36.44
C ASP A 685 -3.46 -15.93 -35.58
N VAL A 686 -3.08 -15.79 -34.31
CA VAL A 686 -3.56 -14.70 -33.44
C VAL A 686 -3.03 -13.34 -33.89
N LEU A 687 -1.78 -13.27 -34.34
CA LEU A 687 -1.22 -12.04 -34.92
C LEU A 687 -1.89 -11.69 -36.26
N LEU A 688 -2.00 -12.67 -37.17
CA LEU A 688 -2.60 -12.49 -38.49
C LEU A 688 -4.10 -12.15 -38.46
N SER A 689 -4.83 -12.59 -37.44
CA SER A 689 -6.25 -12.25 -37.23
C SER A 689 -6.48 -10.89 -36.57
N VAL A 690 -5.46 -10.29 -35.95
CA VAL A 690 -5.48 -8.91 -35.46
C VAL A 690 -5.18 -7.91 -36.59
N ASP A 691 -4.35 -8.30 -37.55
CA ASP A 691 -4.02 -7.50 -38.75
C ASP A 691 -5.10 -7.57 -39.87
N ALA A 692 -6.16 -8.34 -39.68
CA ALA A 692 -7.23 -8.48 -40.67
C ALA A 692 -8.15 -7.24 -40.71
N GLU A 693 -8.14 -6.52 -41.84
CA GLU A 693 -9.07 -5.39 -42.07
C GLU A 693 -10.53 -5.87 -42.03
N GLN A 694 -11.24 -5.49 -40.96
CA GLN A 694 -12.66 -5.75 -40.68
C GLN A 694 -13.07 -7.21 -40.42
N PRO A 695 -13.18 -7.57 -39.14
CA PRO A 695 -14.36 -8.28 -38.65
C PRO A 695 -15.09 -7.49 -37.54
N GLU A 696 -16.43 -7.57 -37.50
CA GLU A 696 -17.25 -6.81 -36.53
C GLU A 696 -17.01 -7.22 -35.06
N GLU A 697 -16.48 -8.43 -34.82
CA GLU A 697 -15.77 -8.80 -33.59
C GLU A 697 -14.49 -9.57 -33.94
N PRO A 698 -13.32 -9.28 -33.33
CA PRO A 698 -12.11 -10.05 -33.56
C PRO A 698 -12.23 -11.45 -32.93
N PRO A 699 -11.77 -12.52 -33.61
CA PRO A 699 -11.83 -13.87 -33.07
C PRO A 699 -10.90 -14.00 -31.85
N ARG A 700 -11.47 -13.98 -30.64
CA ARG A 700 -10.73 -14.12 -29.40
C ARG A 700 -10.18 -15.54 -29.25
N VAL A 701 -8.96 -15.77 -29.72
CA VAL A 701 -8.25 -17.05 -29.52
C VAL A 701 -7.90 -17.21 -28.05
N SER A 702 -8.81 -17.86 -27.33
CA SER A 702 -8.69 -18.15 -25.91
C SER A 702 -7.76 -19.33 -25.66
N PHE A 703 -6.80 -19.13 -24.75
CA PHE A 703 -5.92 -20.17 -24.19
C PHE A 703 -6.33 -20.57 -22.75
N ILE A 704 -7.57 -20.26 -22.36
CA ILE A 704 -8.13 -20.61 -21.03
C ILE A 704 -8.20 -22.14 -20.83
N PRO A 705 -8.67 -22.95 -21.81
CA PRO A 705 -8.66 -24.42 -21.70
C PRO A 705 -7.29 -24.99 -21.36
N GLU A 706 -6.26 -24.50 -22.05
CA GLU A 706 -4.87 -24.93 -21.88
C GLU A 706 -4.32 -24.58 -20.50
N GLN A 707 -4.69 -23.41 -19.94
CA GLN A 707 -4.28 -23.04 -18.59
C GLN A 707 -4.97 -23.90 -17.52
N PHE A 708 -6.28 -24.16 -17.64
CA PHE A 708 -6.97 -25.03 -16.68
C PHE A 708 -6.41 -26.45 -16.74
N LEU A 709 -6.15 -26.98 -17.94
CA LEU A 709 -5.53 -28.31 -18.09
C LEU A 709 -4.12 -28.35 -17.47
N LEU A 710 -3.28 -27.33 -17.70
CA LEU A 710 -1.95 -27.23 -17.07
C LEU A 710 -2.04 -27.24 -15.53
N TRP A 711 -3.00 -26.53 -14.95
CA TRP A 711 -3.19 -26.49 -13.50
C TRP A 711 -3.68 -27.84 -12.95
N MET A 712 -4.59 -28.52 -13.65
CA MET A 712 -5.00 -29.88 -13.27
C MET A 712 -3.84 -30.89 -13.40
N LEU A 713 -2.96 -30.76 -14.40
CA LEU A 713 -1.75 -31.56 -14.54
C LEU A 713 -0.75 -31.35 -13.39
N TYR A 714 -0.59 -30.11 -12.91
CA TYR A 714 0.22 -29.84 -11.72
C TYR A 714 -0.41 -30.43 -10.46
N ILE A 715 -1.74 -30.42 -10.33
CA ILE A 715 -2.43 -31.10 -9.23
C ILE A 715 -2.16 -32.61 -9.29
N ASP A 716 -2.38 -33.27 -10.43
CA ASP A 716 -2.12 -34.72 -10.65
C ASP A 716 -0.68 -35.15 -10.27
N VAL A 717 0.33 -34.37 -10.67
CA VAL A 717 1.75 -34.66 -10.34
C VAL A 717 2.07 -34.46 -8.86
N ASN A 718 1.36 -33.56 -8.20
CA ASN A 718 1.51 -33.31 -6.76
C ASN A 718 0.81 -34.42 -5.95
N SER A 719 -0.44 -34.74 -6.26
CA SER A 719 -1.34 -35.64 -5.53
C SER A 719 -1.32 -37.10 -6.02
N ARG A 720 -0.18 -37.59 -6.52
CA ARG A 720 -0.10 -38.84 -7.28
C ARG A 720 -0.19 -40.09 -6.39
N SER A 721 -1.42 -40.53 -6.11
CA SER A 721 -1.73 -41.86 -5.58
C SER A 721 -1.66 -42.91 -6.70
N VAL A 722 -0.55 -43.62 -6.81
CA VAL A 722 -0.39 -44.75 -7.73
C VAL A 722 -1.20 -45.94 -7.23
N GLY A 723 -2.04 -46.54 -8.08
CA GLY A 723 -2.69 -47.81 -7.73
C GLY A 723 -3.82 -48.31 -8.63
N LEU A 724 -4.61 -47.43 -9.25
CA LEU A 724 -5.89 -47.85 -9.87
C LEU A 724 -6.09 -47.48 -11.35
N THR A 725 -5.46 -46.42 -11.87
CA THR A 725 -5.43 -46.07 -13.31
C THR A 725 -4.16 -45.28 -13.66
N GLY A 726 -3.73 -45.28 -14.92
CA GLY A 726 -2.63 -44.39 -15.38
C GLY A 726 -2.99 -42.90 -15.24
N SER A 727 -2.02 -42.06 -14.89
CA SER A 727 -2.28 -40.65 -14.51
C SER A 727 -2.66 -39.79 -15.72
N LEU A 728 -3.29 -38.64 -15.46
CA LEU A 728 -3.64 -37.67 -16.49
C LEU A 728 -2.39 -37.16 -17.21
N TYR A 729 -1.30 -36.94 -16.45
CA TYR A 729 0.00 -36.53 -16.98
C TYR A 729 0.66 -37.62 -17.86
N ASP A 730 0.61 -38.90 -17.45
CA ASP A 730 1.10 -40.01 -18.29
C ASP A 730 0.36 -40.03 -19.63
N TYR A 731 -0.98 -39.96 -19.57
CA TYR A 731 -1.83 -39.96 -20.76
C TYR A 731 -1.50 -38.78 -21.68
N VAL A 732 -1.38 -37.57 -21.15
CA VAL A 732 -1.07 -36.37 -21.94
C VAL A 732 0.27 -36.52 -22.68
N LEU A 733 1.32 -37.01 -22.02
CA LEU A 733 2.62 -37.28 -22.67
C LEU A 733 2.54 -38.38 -23.74
N GLN A 734 1.75 -39.42 -23.50
CA GLN A 734 1.63 -40.59 -24.39
C GLN A 734 0.60 -40.41 -25.51
N SER A 735 -0.26 -39.38 -25.43
CA SER A 735 -1.38 -39.13 -26.36
C SER A 735 -0.98 -38.92 -27.82
N GLY A 736 0.30 -38.59 -28.08
CA GLY A 736 0.79 -38.20 -29.41
C GLY A 736 0.27 -36.85 -29.91
N ASN A 737 -0.59 -36.15 -29.15
CA ASN A 737 -1.12 -34.84 -29.54
C ASN A 737 -0.18 -33.71 -29.06
N PRO A 738 0.53 -33.00 -29.96
CA PRO A 738 1.44 -31.91 -29.59
C PRO A 738 0.72 -30.66 -29.06
N ALA A 739 -0.62 -30.57 -29.17
CA ALA A 739 -1.41 -29.52 -28.52
C ALA A 739 -1.51 -29.72 -27.00
N LEU A 740 -1.53 -30.98 -26.54
CA LEU A 740 -1.66 -31.34 -25.12
C LEU A 740 -0.31 -31.32 -24.37
N HIS A 741 0.83 -31.30 -25.06
CA HIS A 741 2.14 -31.43 -24.42
C HIS A 741 2.37 -30.38 -23.30
N PRO A 742 2.85 -30.75 -22.10
CA PRO A 742 2.93 -29.84 -20.95
C PRO A 742 3.67 -28.52 -21.24
N ASP A 743 4.83 -28.57 -21.91
CA ASP A 743 5.60 -27.38 -22.31
C ASP A 743 4.81 -26.41 -23.20
N ARG A 744 3.89 -26.94 -24.03
CA ARG A 744 3.03 -26.12 -24.87
C ARG A 744 1.90 -25.52 -24.06
N LEU A 745 1.23 -26.32 -23.23
CA LEU A 745 0.21 -25.83 -22.30
C LEU A 745 0.78 -24.71 -21.41
N HIS A 746 2.03 -24.86 -20.96
CA HIS A 746 2.78 -23.81 -20.27
C HIS A 746 2.89 -22.53 -21.10
N ARG A 747 3.42 -22.60 -22.34
CA ARG A 747 3.53 -21.43 -23.23
C ARG A 747 2.17 -20.76 -23.48
N CYS A 748 1.14 -21.53 -23.83
CA CYS A 748 -0.23 -21.03 -24.04
C CYS A 748 -0.78 -20.33 -22.79
N ALA A 749 -0.60 -20.91 -21.60
CA ALA A 749 -1.01 -20.32 -20.33
C ALA A 749 -0.26 -19.02 -19.98
N ARG A 750 0.88 -18.70 -20.61
CA ARG A 750 1.56 -17.39 -20.44
C ARG A 750 1.11 -16.34 -21.46
N LEU A 751 0.50 -16.74 -22.56
CA LEU A 751 -0.04 -15.83 -23.58
C LEU A 751 -1.51 -15.47 -23.33
N TRP A 752 -2.27 -16.30 -22.62
CA TRP A 752 -3.74 -16.21 -22.50
C TRP A 752 -4.25 -14.80 -22.17
N GLY A 753 -3.67 -14.11 -21.17
CA GLY A 753 -4.20 -12.84 -20.67
C GLY A 753 -4.19 -11.76 -21.75
N ARG A 754 -3.05 -11.59 -22.41
CA ARG A 754 -2.89 -10.65 -23.52
C ARG A 754 -3.75 -11.03 -24.74
N CYS A 755 -3.86 -12.33 -25.07
CA CYS A 755 -4.68 -12.79 -26.19
C CYS A 755 -6.20 -12.63 -25.94
N PHE A 756 -6.67 -12.76 -24.70
CA PHE A 756 -8.08 -12.69 -24.37
C PHE A 756 -8.59 -11.26 -24.13
N TRP A 757 -7.86 -10.47 -23.35
CA TRP A 757 -8.24 -9.08 -23.03
C TRP A 757 -7.80 -8.09 -24.13
N GLY A 758 -6.86 -8.48 -24.99
CA GLY A 758 -6.39 -7.65 -26.11
C GLY A 758 -5.94 -6.26 -25.64
N ASN A 759 -6.43 -5.22 -26.31
CA ASN A 759 -6.14 -3.81 -26.01
C ASN A 759 -6.66 -3.34 -24.62
N GLN A 760 -7.48 -4.13 -23.93
CA GLN A 760 -7.90 -3.83 -22.56
C GLN A 760 -6.86 -4.27 -21.53
N TYR A 761 -5.93 -5.16 -21.88
CA TYR A 761 -4.90 -5.68 -20.98
C TYR A 761 -3.82 -4.61 -20.71
N PRO A 762 -3.64 -4.11 -19.48
CA PRO A 762 -2.71 -3.01 -19.22
C PRO A 762 -1.24 -3.41 -19.43
N ASP A 763 -0.42 -2.49 -19.94
CA ASP A 763 1.02 -2.70 -20.09
C ASP A 763 1.72 -3.11 -18.78
N GLN A 764 1.20 -2.65 -17.63
CA GLN A 764 1.70 -3.06 -16.31
C GLN A 764 1.47 -4.56 -16.04
N GLU A 765 0.37 -5.14 -16.51
CA GLU A 765 0.07 -6.57 -16.36
C GLU A 765 0.85 -7.42 -17.37
N VAL A 766 1.10 -6.88 -18.58
CA VAL A 766 2.05 -7.46 -19.54
C VAL A 766 3.45 -7.51 -18.93
N SER A 767 3.90 -6.42 -18.27
CA SER A 767 5.18 -6.36 -17.57
C SER A 767 5.23 -7.35 -16.41
N ASP A 768 4.18 -7.46 -15.59
CA ASP A 768 4.10 -8.45 -14.51
C ASP A 768 4.17 -9.88 -15.03
N ASP A 769 3.51 -10.22 -16.14
CA ASP A 769 3.62 -11.56 -16.73
C ASP A 769 5.01 -11.84 -17.30
N MET A 770 5.66 -10.85 -17.93
CA MET A 770 7.04 -10.96 -18.41
C MET A 770 8.04 -11.12 -17.25
N GLU A 771 7.89 -10.34 -16.16
CA GLU A 771 8.70 -10.45 -14.95
C GLU A 771 8.58 -11.83 -14.29
N ASN A 772 7.35 -12.35 -14.18
CA ASN A 772 7.11 -13.64 -13.55
C ASN A 772 7.45 -14.83 -14.47
N TYR A 773 7.51 -14.65 -15.80
CA TYR A 773 7.69 -15.73 -16.79
C TYR A 773 8.83 -16.68 -16.41
N ARG A 774 10.04 -16.16 -16.17
CA ARG A 774 11.24 -16.96 -15.92
C ARG A 774 11.15 -17.77 -14.63
N GLY A 775 10.52 -17.23 -13.59
CA GLY A 775 10.23 -17.96 -12.35
C GLY A 775 9.17 -19.06 -12.53
N LEU A 776 8.15 -18.79 -13.36
CA LEU A 776 7.13 -19.76 -13.72
C LEU A 776 7.66 -20.88 -14.63
N GLU A 777 8.64 -20.59 -15.48
CA GLU A 777 9.37 -21.57 -16.31
C GLU A 777 10.14 -22.55 -15.42
N LEU A 778 10.94 -22.06 -14.45
CA LEU A 778 11.62 -22.92 -13.47
C LEU A 778 10.63 -23.76 -12.63
N LEU A 779 9.47 -23.20 -12.27
CA LEU A 779 8.42 -23.96 -11.58
C LEU A 779 7.86 -25.09 -12.44
N HIS A 780 7.65 -24.83 -13.74
CA HIS A 780 7.19 -25.84 -14.70
C HIS A 780 8.20 -26.99 -14.86
N GLU A 781 9.48 -26.65 -15.05
CA GLU A 781 10.59 -27.61 -15.10
C GLU A 781 10.66 -28.45 -13.82
N GLY A 782 10.42 -27.84 -12.66
CA GLY A 782 10.30 -28.53 -11.37
C GLY A 782 9.14 -29.54 -11.30
N MET A 783 8.00 -29.26 -11.94
CA MET A 783 6.88 -30.21 -12.04
C MET A 783 7.18 -31.36 -13.02
N CYS A 784 7.81 -31.07 -14.16
CA CYS A 784 8.28 -32.09 -15.10
C CYS A 784 9.29 -33.04 -14.43
N LEU A 785 10.24 -32.51 -13.65
CA LEU A 785 11.17 -33.29 -12.84
C LEU A 785 10.47 -34.10 -11.75
N ARG A 786 9.44 -33.55 -11.08
CA ARG A 786 8.64 -34.29 -10.08
C ARG A 786 7.94 -35.49 -10.72
N HIS A 787 7.35 -35.32 -11.90
CA HIS A 787 6.73 -36.41 -12.66
C HIS A 787 7.73 -37.51 -13.03
N LYS A 788 8.89 -37.16 -13.59
CA LYS A 788 9.97 -38.12 -13.93
C LYS A 788 10.50 -38.85 -12.70
N THR A 789 10.66 -38.15 -11.57
CA THR A 789 11.12 -38.76 -10.31
C THR A 789 10.09 -39.76 -9.76
N TRP A 790 8.79 -39.48 -9.91
CA TRP A 790 7.72 -40.45 -9.61
C TRP A 790 7.75 -41.66 -10.55
N GLN A 791 8.00 -41.50 -11.85
CA GLN A 791 8.10 -42.65 -12.79
C GLN A 791 9.21 -43.62 -12.36
N VAL A 792 10.40 -43.12 -11.99
CA VAL A 792 11.50 -43.96 -11.50
C VAL A 792 11.12 -44.73 -10.22
N LEU A 793 10.26 -44.17 -9.35
CA LEU A 793 9.76 -44.89 -8.17
C LEU A 793 8.88 -46.09 -8.54
N VAL A 794 8.05 -45.95 -9.59
CA VAL A 794 7.02 -46.91 -10.03
C VAL A 794 7.62 -47.98 -10.94
N ASP A 795 8.32 -47.59 -12.00
CA ASP A 795 8.72 -48.48 -13.10
C ASP A 795 9.94 -49.36 -12.77
N GLN A 796 10.58 -49.12 -11.62
CA GLN A 796 11.80 -49.82 -11.15
C GLN A 796 12.97 -49.80 -12.16
N THR A 797 12.99 -48.83 -13.08
CA THR A 797 14.02 -48.73 -14.11
C THR A 797 15.40 -48.42 -13.50
N GLY A 798 16.43 -49.02 -14.09
CA GLY A 798 17.74 -49.18 -13.44
C GLY A 798 18.60 -47.90 -13.33
N SER A 799 19.77 -48.06 -12.70
CA SER A 799 20.73 -46.98 -12.34
C SER A 799 21.15 -46.01 -13.46
N LYS A 800 20.90 -46.32 -14.74
CA LYS A 800 21.17 -45.41 -15.87
C LYS A 800 20.20 -44.22 -15.90
N ASP A 801 18.91 -44.47 -15.73
CA ASP A 801 17.88 -43.41 -15.85
C ASP A 801 17.95 -42.45 -14.64
N ALA A 802 18.24 -43.01 -13.46
CA ALA A 802 18.55 -42.25 -12.24
C ALA A 802 19.68 -41.22 -12.40
N LYS A 803 20.76 -41.58 -13.11
CA LYS A 803 21.89 -40.68 -13.42
C LYS A 803 21.55 -39.67 -14.50
N SER A 804 20.79 -40.09 -15.53
CA SER A 804 20.31 -39.19 -16.58
C SER A 804 19.45 -38.06 -15.98
N LEU A 805 18.49 -38.42 -15.11
CA LEU A 805 17.62 -37.48 -14.43
C LEU A 805 18.38 -36.50 -13.52
N PHE A 806 19.42 -36.95 -12.82
CA PHE A 806 20.26 -36.03 -12.01
C PHE A 806 21.05 -35.05 -12.87
N ASN A 807 21.57 -35.50 -14.02
CA ASN A 807 22.25 -34.61 -14.97
C ASN A 807 21.29 -33.57 -15.56
N GLU A 808 20.04 -33.97 -15.86
CA GLU A 808 18.97 -33.06 -16.30
C GLU A 808 18.66 -32.00 -15.22
N MET A 809 18.52 -32.41 -13.95
CA MET A 809 18.38 -31.48 -12.83
C MET A 809 19.54 -30.48 -12.78
N MET A 810 20.79 -30.92 -12.97
CA MET A 810 21.94 -30.02 -12.90
C MET A 810 21.99 -29.04 -14.08
N ALA A 811 21.63 -29.47 -15.29
CA ALA A 811 21.49 -28.59 -16.46
C ALA A 811 20.40 -27.52 -16.24
N ILE A 812 19.25 -27.89 -15.66
CA ILE A 812 18.20 -26.95 -15.27
C ILE A 812 18.72 -25.96 -14.21
N ARG A 813 19.43 -26.44 -13.18
CA ARG A 813 20.05 -25.57 -12.15
C ARG A 813 21.03 -24.56 -12.74
N GLU A 814 21.76 -24.94 -13.79
CA GLU A 814 22.68 -24.06 -14.51
C GLU A 814 21.93 -23.02 -15.37
N LYS A 815 20.94 -23.47 -16.17
CA LYS A 815 20.06 -22.63 -17.03
C LYS A 815 19.39 -21.47 -16.26
N TYR A 816 18.99 -21.72 -15.01
CA TYR A 816 18.30 -20.75 -14.14
C TYR A 816 19.14 -20.30 -12.94
N SER A 817 20.47 -20.39 -13.02
CA SER A 817 21.40 -20.05 -11.93
C SER A 817 21.19 -18.63 -11.35
N ASP A 818 20.74 -17.69 -12.17
CA ASP A 818 20.34 -16.32 -11.80
C ASP A 818 19.17 -16.30 -10.80
N LEU A 819 18.18 -17.18 -10.93
CA LEU A 819 17.03 -17.26 -10.02
C LEU A 819 17.45 -17.78 -8.64
N PHE A 820 18.34 -18.78 -8.60
CA PHE A 820 18.89 -19.31 -7.34
C PHE A 820 19.71 -18.25 -6.59
N ILE A 821 20.54 -17.48 -7.31
CA ILE A 821 21.28 -16.34 -6.76
C ILE A 821 20.30 -15.27 -6.24
N THR A 822 19.27 -14.94 -7.03
CA THR A 822 18.25 -13.94 -6.65
C THR A 822 17.52 -14.34 -5.36
N ALA A 823 17.02 -15.58 -5.25
CA ALA A 823 16.35 -16.09 -4.05
C ALA A 823 17.27 -16.07 -2.81
N LYS A 824 18.57 -16.34 -3.00
CA LYS A 824 19.55 -16.31 -1.90
C LYS A 824 19.73 -14.91 -1.33
N PHE A 825 19.93 -13.90 -2.17
CA PHE A 825 20.22 -12.53 -1.74
C PHE A 825 18.99 -11.66 -1.47
N ALA A 826 17.80 -12.08 -1.89
CA ALA A 826 16.58 -11.31 -1.63
C ALA A 826 16.23 -11.21 -0.13
N GLY A 827 15.80 -10.01 0.29
CA GLY A 827 15.44 -9.69 1.67
C GLY A 827 14.05 -10.22 2.09
N ALA A 828 13.88 -10.40 3.41
CA ALA A 828 12.69 -11.02 4.01
C ALA A 828 11.41 -10.17 4.01
N THR A 829 11.44 -8.92 3.54
CA THR A 829 10.33 -7.97 3.60
C THR A 829 9.71 -7.62 2.24
N SER A 830 10.17 -8.24 1.15
CA SER A 830 9.68 -7.93 -0.20
C SER A 830 8.33 -8.58 -0.49
N THR A 831 7.32 -7.76 -0.75
CA THR A 831 5.94 -8.19 -1.09
C THR A 831 5.70 -8.41 -2.59
N ARG A 832 6.70 -8.19 -3.47
CA ARG A 832 6.53 -8.32 -4.94
C ARG A 832 6.21 -9.76 -5.37
N ARG A 833 5.19 -9.91 -6.23
CA ARG A 833 4.76 -11.17 -6.85
C ARG A 833 5.94 -11.94 -7.45
N THR A 834 6.73 -11.27 -8.29
CA THR A 834 7.91 -11.81 -8.99
C THR A 834 8.87 -12.56 -8.05
N LEU A 835 9.20 -11.98 -6.90
CA LEU A 835 10.09 -12.63 -5.94
C LEU A 835 9.43 -13.82 -5.25
N ASN A 836 8.16 -13.70 -4.86
CA ASN A 836 7.42 -14.79 -4.24
C ASN A 836 7.21 -15.97 -5.20
N THR A 837 7.13 -15.70 -6.51
CA THR A 837 7.15 -16.71 -7.58
C THR A 837 8.53 -17.38 -7.70
N ILE A 838 9.61 -16.60 -7.73
CA ILE A 838 10.99 -17.12 -7.76
C ILE A 838 11.28 -18.00 -6.53
N ASN A 839 10.90 -17.55 -5.33
CA ASN A 839 11.07 -18.30 -4.09
C ASN A 839 10.35 -19.65 -4.14
N MET A 840 9.07 -19.69 -4.57
CA MET A 840 8.32 -20.94 -4.76
C MET A 840 9.01 -21.89 -5.77
N ALA A 841 9.46 -21.36 -6.91
CA ALA A 841 10.12 -22.15 -7.94
C ALA A 841 11.45 -22.75 -7.47
N VAL A 842 12.32 -21.93 -6.86
CA VAL A 842 13.63 -22.34 -6.33
C VAL A 842 13.50 -23.40 -5.23
N THR A 843 12.57 -23.22 -4.28
CA THR A 843 12.33 -24.24 -3.24
C THR A 843 11.74 -25.52 -3.80
N THR A 844 10.83 -25.42 -4.78
CA THR A 844 10.24 -26.60 -5.45
C THR A 844 11.31 -27.41 -6.17
N PHE A 845 12.22 -26.74 -6.87
CA PHE A 845 13.38 -27.38 -7.51
C PHE A 845 14.31 -28.04 -6.49
N TYR A 846 14.71 -27.33 -5.44
CA TYR A 846 15.58 -27.92 -4.40
C TYR A 846 14.93 -29.10 -3.69
N ALA A 847 13.61 -29.09 -3.50
CA ALA A 847 12.86 -30.23 -2.98
C ALA A 847 12.98 -31.46 -3.90
N GLN A 848 12.99 -31.29 -5.23
CA GLN A 848 13.23 -32.42 -6.16
C GLN A 848 14.64 -33.01 -6.04
N VAL A 849 15.66 -32.16 -5.79
CA VAL A 849 17.04 -32.64 -5.57
C VAL A 849 17.14 -33.49 -4.30
N LEU A 850 16.47 -33.07 -3.21
CA LEU A 850 16.40 -33.88 -1.98
C LEU A 850 15.56 -35.16 -2.16
N PHE A 851 14.46 -35.07 -2.91
CA PHE A 851 13.57 -36.18 -3.21
C PHE A 851 14.26 -37.29 -4.02
N HIS A 852 14.97 -36.91 -5.08
CA HIS A 852 15.78 -37.82 -5.90
C HIS A 852 16.81 -38.58 -5.05
N ARG A 853 17.53 -37.89 -4.16
CA ARG A 853 18.43 -38.53 -3.18
C ARG A 853 17.67 -39.52 -2.30
N ARG A 854 16.55 -39.11 -1.70
CA ARG A 854 15.80 -39.95 -0.73
C ARG A 854 15.10 -41.16 -1.35
N ILE A 855 14.85 -41.16 -2.66
CA ILE A 855 14.36 -42.35 -3.38
C ILE A 855 15.51 -43.28 -3.80
N LEU A 856 16.59 -42.74 -4.34
CA LEU A 856 17.57 -43.53 -5.12
C LEU A 856 18.91 -43.75 -4.42
N TYR A 857 19.25 -42.91 -3.46
CA TYR A 857 20.56 -42.83 -2.82
C TYR A 857 20.44 -42.55 -1.30
N SER A 858 19.41 -43.10 -0.65
CA SER A 858 19.11 -42.86 0.78
C SER A 858 20.28 -43.18 1.71
N THR A 859 21.04 -44.24 1.40
CA THR A 859 22.21 -44.70 2.14
C THR A 859 23.49 -43.92 1.83
N VAL A 860 23.48 -43.01 0.84
CA VAL A 860 24.66 -42.21 0.46
C VAL A 860 24.66 -40.88 1.22
N PRO A 861 25.79 -40.47 1.86
CA PRO A 861 25.88 -39.21 2.60
C PRO A 861 25.52 -37.97 1.78
N ALA A 862 24.95 -36.96 2.44
CA ALA A 862 24.53 -35.72 1.81
C ALA A 862 25.72 -34.89 1.27
N THR A 863 25.84 -34.85 -0.06
CA THR A 863 26.82 -33.98 -0.74
C THR A 863 26.58 -32.50 -0.42
N THR A 864 27.57 -31.64 -0.72
CA THR A 864 27.49 -30.19 -0.52
C THR A 864 26.25 -29.58 -1.17
N LEU A 865 25.81 -30.09 -2.32
CA LEU A 865 24.60 -29.63 -3.01
C LEU A 865 23.33 -29.91 -2.20
N HIS A 866 23.18 -31.10 -1.63
CA HIS A 866 22.00 -31.45 -0.80
C HIS A 866 21.92 -30.57 0.44
N ARG A 867 23.07 -30.34 1.10
CA ARG A 867 23.15 -29.41 2.25
C ARG A 867 22.79 -27.97 1.85
N GLN A 868 23.27 -27.48 0.71
CA GLN A 868 22.87 -26.17 0.17
C GLN A 868 21.37 -26.10 -0.17
N ALA A 869 20.81 -27.15 -0.78
CA ALA A 869 19.40 -27.24 -1.10
C ALA A 869 18.53 -27.15 0.16
N LEU A 870 18.87 -27.93 1.19
CA LEU A 870 18.22 -27.89 2.50
C LEU A 870 18.29 -26.49 3.13
N THR A 871 19.49 -25.92 3.28
CA THR A 871 19.66 -24.58 3.89
C THR A 871 18.85 -23.51 3.15
N ASN A 872 18.84 -23.53 1.81
CA ASN A 872 18.07 -22.57 1.03
C ASN A 872 16.56 -22.76 1.18
N ILE A 873 16.06 -23.99 1.34
CA ILE A 873 14.63 -24.22 1.64
C ILE A 873 14.27 -23.64 3.01
N VAL A 874 15.05 -23.94 4.06
CA VAL A 874 14.80 -23.41 5.42
C VAL A 874 14.80 -21.89 5.43
N GLU A 875 15.83 -21.25 4.85
CA GLU A 875 15.93 -19.79 4.76
C GLU A 875 14.75 -19.18 4.00
N ILE A 876 14.35 -19.75 2.86
CA ILE A 876 13.24 -19.20 2.06
C ILE A 876 11.91 -19.37 2.80
N CYS A 877 11.66 -20.50 3.48
CA CYS A 877 10.48 -20.67 4.33
C CYS A 877 10.43 -19.60 5.44
N GLN A 878 11.55 -19.33 6.11
CA GLN A 878 11.64 -18.27 7.12
C GLN A 878 11.39 -16.88 6.52
N LYS A 879 12.03 -16.53 5.38
CA LYS A 879 11.81 -15.26 4.67
C LYS A 879 10.35 -15.07 4.27
N GLN A 880 9.70 -16.11 3.73
CA GLN A 880 8.31 -16.06 3.29
C GLN A 880 7.35 -15.94 4.49
N TYR A 881 7.62 -16.65 5.60
CA TYR A 881 6.82 -16.52 6.83
C TYR A 881 6.88 -15.11 7.45
N ILE A 882 8.06 -14.47 7.43
CA ILE A 882 8.25 -13.08 7.89
C ILE A 882 7.52 -12.08 6.99
N ALA A 883 7.48 -12.30 5.68
CA ALA A 883 6.78 -11.44 4.73
C ALA A 883 5.24 -11.57 4.85
N ASP A 884 4.72 -12.81 4.77
CA ASP A 884 3.31 -13.16 4.98
C ASP A 884 3.22 -14.68 5.20
N HIS A 885 2.84 -15.10 6.41
CA HIS A 885 2.69 -16.52 6.79
C HIS A 885 1.83 -17.34 5.80
N ARG A 886 0.87 -16.73 5.09
CA ARG A 886 0.03 -17.40 4.10
C ARG A 886 0.83 -17.89 2.89
N LEU A 887 2.00 -17.33 2.61
CA LEU A 887 2.89 -17.76 1.53
C LEU A 887 3.41 -19.18 1.73
N LEU A 888 3.49 -19.68 2.98
CA LEU A 888 3.87 -21.07 3.27
C LEU A 888 2.89 -22.10 2.68
N ARG A 889 1.63 -21.72 2.41
CA ARG A 889 0.66 -22.56 1.69
C ARG A 889 1.20 -23.00 0.31
N ARG A 890 2.13 -22.26 -0.30
CA ARG A 890 2.75 -22.62 -1.59
C ARG A 890 3.96 -23.55 -1.45
N LEU A 891 4.40 -23.88 -0.22
CA LEU A 891 5.70 -24.49 0.08
C LEU A 891 5.64 -25.84 0.84
N TYR A 892 4.47 -26.47 0.94
CA TYR A 892 4.29 -27.70 1.73
C TYR A 892 5.28 -28.83 1.36
N TRP A 893 5.52 -29.07 0.07
CA TRP A 893 6.42 -30.11 -0.40
C TRP A 893 7.90 -29.82 -0.09
N PRO A 894 8.43 -28.61 -0.36
CA PRO A 894 9.72 -28.18 0.18
C PRO A 894 9.83 -28.32 1.70
N MET A 895 8.81 -27.93 2.46
CA MET A 895 8.80 -28.07 3.92
C MET A 895 8.90 -29.54 4.36
N LEU A 896 8.13 -30.45 3.74
CA LEU A 896 8.21 -31.89 3.98
C LEU A 896 9.63 -32.44 3.76
N MET A 897 10.24 -32.12 2.61
CA MET A 897 11.61 -32.55 2.30
C MET A 897 12.62 -31.98 3.31
N ALA A 898 12.44 -30.73 3.75
CA ALA A 898 13.33 -30.11 4.72
C ALA A 898 13.17 -30.69 6.15
N VAL A 899 11.95 -31.05 6.57
CA VAL A 899 11.68 -31.72 7.86
C VAL A 899 12.41 -33.07 7.95
N ILE A 900 12.34 -33.87 6.88
CA ILE A 900 12.92 -35.22 6.80
C ILE A 900 14.46 -35.18 6.67
N GLU A 901 15.01 -34.12 6.05
CA GLU A 901 16.43 -33.99 5.72
C GLU A 901 17.24 -33.18 6.75
N THR A 902 16.62 -32.31 7.56
CA THR A 902 17.38 -31.50 8.52
C THR A 902 17.80 -32.28 9.76
N ASP A 903 19.09 -32.21 10.10
CA ASP A 903 19.67 -32.70 11.36
C ASP A 903 19.57 -31.66 12.50
N ASP A 904 19.34 -30.38 12.17
CA ASP A 904 19.08 -29.33 13.15
C ASP A 904 17.67 -29.49 13.72
N LEU A 905 17.59 -29.86 15.01
CA LEU A 905 16.34 -30.05 15.75
C LEU A 905 15.51 -28.75 15.84
N VAL A 906 16.14 -27.58 15.99
CA VAL A 906 15.41 -26.30 16.10
C VAL A 906 14.75 -25.95 14.77
N ALA A 907 15.46 -26.15 13.66
CA ALA A 907 14.89 -26.01 12.33
C ALA A 907 13.80 -27.07 12.06
N ARG A 908 13.99 -28.31 12.52
CA ARG A 908 13.03 -29.41 12.38
C ARG A 908 11.71 -29.09 13.09
N ASP A 909 11.77 -28.70 14.36
CA ASP A 909 10.60 -28.41 15.18
C ASP A 909 9.84 -27.19 14.65
N TRP A 910 10.55 -26.13 14.23
CA TRP A 910 9.93 -24.98 13.58
C TRP A 910 9.20 -25.36 12.29
N LEU A 911 9.83 -26.16 11.42
CA LEU A 911 9.20 -26.61 10.18
C LEU A 911 8.01 -27.54 10.44
N ARG A 912 8.12 -28.48 11.40
CA ARG A 912 7.01 -29.37 11.80
C ARG A 912 5.83 -28.56 12.33
N GLN A 913 6.07 -27.56 13.19
CA GLN A 913 5.01 -26.69 13.70
C GLN A 913 4.28 -25.97 12.55
N ARG A 914 5.03 -25.38 11.61
CA ARG A 914 4.45 -24.69 10.44
C ARG A 914 3.71 -25.67 9.51
N LEU A 915 4.20 -26.89 9.31
CA LEU A 915 3.54 -27.91 8.49
C LEU A 915 2.24 -28.41 9.15
N HIS A 916 2.26 -28.56 10.48
CA HIS A 916 1.12 -28.95 11.30
C HIS A 916 0.01 -27.90 11.29
N GLU A 917 0.36 -26.62 11.43
CA GLU A 917 -0.59 -25.49 11.29
C GLU A 917 -1.26 -25.45 9.91
N LEU A 918 -0.59 -25.96 8.87
CA LEU A 918 -1.16 -26.04 7.53
C LEU A 918 -2.11 -27.23 7.36
N ARG A 919 -2.00 -28.34 8.11
CA ARG A 919 -2.70 -29.61 7.81
C ARG A 919 -4.21 -29.48 7.56
N GLU A 920 -4.89 -28.58 8.28
CA GLU A 920 -6.33 -28.35 8.21
C GLU A 920 -6.78 -27.67 6.90
N TYR A 921 -5.85 -27.04 6.16
CA TYR A 921 -6.15 -26.28 4.95
C TYR A 921 -6.21 -27.13 3.68
N HIS A 922 -5.58 -28.31 3.66
CA HIS A 922 -5.40 -29.06 2.42
C HIS A 922 -5.09 -30.55 2.67
N SER A 923 -5.70 -31.44 1.86
CA SER A 923 -5.45 -32.89 1.90
C SER A 923 -3.96 -33.25 1.84
N GLU A 924 -3.25 -32.73 0.82
CA GLU A 924 -1.80 -32.76 0.65
C GLU A 924 -0.99 -32.34 1.89
N TYR A 925 -1.49 -31.41 2.71
CA TYR A 925 -0.78 -30.95 3.90
C TYR A 925 -0.97 -31.95 5.05
N SER A 926 -2.16 -32.55 5.23
CA SER A 926 -2.35 -33.68 6.15
C SER A 926 -1.44 -34.85 5.79
N TRP A 927 -1.48 -35.27 4.52
CA TRP A 927 -0.61 -36.32 3.99
C TRP A 927 0.87 -36.01 4.21
N ALA A 928 1.31 -34.77 3.97
CA ALA A 928 2.69 -34.38 4.24
C ALA A 928 3.06 -34.48 5.74
N ASN A 929 2.17 -34.14 6.67
CA ASN A 929 2.42 -34.34 8.11
C ASN A 929 2.51 -35.84 8.44
N GLU A 930 1.59 -36.66 7.94
CA GLU A 930 1.56 -38.11 8.16
C GLU A 930 2.85 -38.79 7.65
N ILE A 931 3.33 -38.42 6.46
CA ILE A 931 4.60 -38.91 5.91
C ILE A 931 5.80 -38.40 6.72
N ALA A 932 5.79 -37.13 7.17
CA ALA A 932 6.87 -36.60 8.01
C ALA A 932 6.97 -37.36 9.33
N ASP A 933 5.84 -37.58 10.01
CA ASP A 933 5.77 -38.28 11.29
C ASP A 933 6.20 -39.76 11.16
N GLU A 934 5.76 -40.46 10.11
CA GLU A 934 6.18 -41.84 9.85
C GLU A 934 7.69 -41.95 9.58
N VAL A 935 8.22 -41.08 8.71
CA VAL A 935 9.63 -41.12 8.32
C VAL A 935 10.53 -40.77 9.50
N LEU A 936 10.18 -39.75 10.30
CA LEU A 936 10.91 -39.39 11.51
C LEU A 936 10.90 -40.51 12.56
N ALA A 937 9.73 -41.11 12.84
CA ALA A 937 9.65 -42.23 13.78
C ALA A 937 10.51 -43.43 13.35
N ARG A 938 10.56 -43.74 12.04
CA ARG A 938 11.47 -44.77 11.51
C ARG A 938 12.95 -44.36 11.59
N GLN A 939 13.29 -43.07 11.43
CA GLN A 939 14.66 -42.56 11.57
C GLN A 939 15.14 -42.64 13.04
N GLU A 940 14.28 -42.30 14.00
CA GLU A 940 14.56 -42.41 15.44
C GLU A 940 14.81 -43.87 15.87
N LEU A 941 14.08 -44.83 15.30
CA LEU A 941 14.25 -46.26 15.59
C LEU A 941 15.46 -46.92 14.92
N SER A 942 16.02 -46.33 13.85
CA SER A 942 17.08 -46.95 13.04
C SER A 942 18.43 -46.23 13.07
N GLU A 943 18.50 -45.04 13.68
CA GLU A 943 19.67 -44.14 13.68
C GLU A 943 20.25 -43.86 12.27
N GLN A 944 19.45 -44.04 11.21
CA GLN A 944 19.87 -43.95 9.81
C GLN A 944 18.84 -43.21 8.95
N PRO A 945 19.25 -42.58 7.83
CA PRO A 945 18.33 -41.93 6.90
C PRO A 945 17.42 -42.96 6.21
N VAL A 946 16.13 -42.94 6.56
CA VAL A 946 15.12 -43.79 5.94
C VAL A 946 14.95 -43.42 4.46
N GLY A 947 14.89 -44.44 3.61
CA GLY A 947 14.59 -44.32 2.19
C GLY A 947 13.10 -44.05 1.96
N LEU A 948 12.79 -42.91 1.36
CA LEU A 948 11.41 -42.47 1.16
C LEU A 948 10.67 -43.34 0.13
N ALA A 949 11.40 -44.05 -0.74
CA ALA A 949 10.84 -44.93 -1.75
C ALA A 949 9.95 -46.05 -1.17
N GLU A 950 10.35 -46.68 -0.06
CA GLU A 950 9.60 -47.78 0.56
C GLU A 950 8.34 -47.26 1.25
N VAL A 951 8.48 -46.18 2.04
CA VAL A 951 7.37 -45.51 2.73
C VAL A 951 6.32 -45.09 1.73
N LEU A 952 6.71 -44.39 0.66
CA LEU A 952 5.78 -43.98 -0.38
C LEU A 952 5.12 -45.21 -1.02
N ARG A 953 5.89 -46.19 -1.52
CA ARG A 953 5.33 -47.42 -2.12
C ARG A 953 4.31 -48.12 -1.22
N ARG A 954 4.54 -48.16 0.10
CA ARG A 954 3.57 -48.72 1.04
C ARG A 954 2.25 -47.95 1.06
N HIS A 955 2.31 -46.62 1.11
CA HIS A 955 1.12 -45.76 0.96
C HIS A 955 0.43 -45.94 -0.40
N LEU A 956 1.18 -46.18 -1.48
CA LEU A 956 0.61 -46.54 -2.80
C LEU A 956 -0.18 -47.86 -2.72
N TYR A 957 0.42 -48.91 -2.12
CA TYR A 957 -0.23 -50.22 -1.97
C TYR A 957 -1.47 -50.16 -1.06
N GLU A 958 -1.38 -49.50 0.10
CA GLU A 958 -2.50 -49.38 1.06
C GLU A 958 -3.69 -48.61 0.46
N GLN A 959 -3.45 -47.58 -0.36
CA GLN A 959 -4.50 -46.88 -1.09
C GLN A 959 -5.11 -47.72 -2.23
N SER A 960 -4.37 -48.69 -2.78
CA SER A 960 -4.86 -49.61 -3.81
C SER A 960 -5.60 -50.83 -3.26
N SER A 961 -5.34 -51.25 -2.02
CA SER A 961 -5.91 -52.49 -1.43
C SER A 961 -7.25 -52.31 -0.71
N VAL A 962 -7.74 -51.08 -0.58
CA VAL A 962 -9.06 -50.72 -0.04
C VAL A 962 -10.10 -50.50 -1.17
N SER A 963 -9.82 -51.03 -2.37
CA SER A 963 -10.62 -50.87 -3.60
C SER A 963 -11.88 -51.73 -3.64
#